data_AF-A0AA88GSZ1-F1
#
_entry.id   AF-A0AA88GSZ1-F1
#
_cell.length_a   1.000
_cell.length_b   1.000
_cell.length_c   1.000
_cell.angle_alpha   90.00
_cell.angle_beta   90.00
_cell.angle_gamma   90.00
#
_symmetry.space_group_name_H-M   'P 1'
#
loop_
_entity.id
_entity.type
_entity.pdbx_description
1 polymer ?
#
loop_
_entity_poly.entity_id
_entity_poly.type
_entity_poly.pdbx_seq_one_letter_code
_entity_poly.pdbx_strand_id
1 'polypeptide(L)'
;MLNTSSSPSTPSVVLQPGQSHENDKAEVVLLHEPGLEALLGSLHASGSLFEKPVNLHMARKNHQGFKEALRRHGVKVMDVRDILAMNCEHSLKCRVELEELALKCMKYVCSDGNDDDDQSTTEFEDLTQVQKYLLTDDYKRECLSTMGVKDLIDIILLGPTVRLVPSSINTPMRLERLGMRPLLNLTFTRDQQIVTNRGLVICRMGSWQRHQETKILKFCFEKLGYEILGEIQEPGIIEGGDFLVGGSDICYIGEGLRTNPDAIRQMLDNDWFGTRRVAVVHDYFDCDQQRMHLDTFFNICSHNCCVMLETVMGEESPIRRVVTEYTKNGNGKYEVTRFNVEFSKFIREEGYHIIPVTEKQQEQYGINFLNIGGGVCITMDESTSRKMLQHPHFDGEIDLIDYSGMTTMYGSLHCSSQVIQRKKLAVNEFRNTPLKIQSQPYMTQCREFENQSSNNVLIVVPSYHAVHTNVTKALSAAKHELISSNDISRIKEQHRHILADIHRQLIKHGVNSIVFTQRPDIPGDSTAHFPTHNISSHANNIILYYKEAERSDRMDKLAKNLNMFYREKATIQKNVEDQTTLDFIQGTASLVFDRIHKRAFYVISMSTIDTSKIEEFVKSLGYKEFIPFAKERFTKGTLDILDYTNSHLFIGTKFVVMCRDEFENEDDYQLLQSYFTDRVVISISKEQRMCNCINGLIELKSNDGRLVLFASKLAMNVFKDEQIEKIRSCVDEIAVVELNILESKYHVSLNNLIAPLFFE
;
A
#
# COMPACT_ATOMS: atom_id res chain seq x y z
N MET A 1 -40.36 41.94 44.31
CA MET A 1 -40.82 41.83 42.90
C MET A 1 -39.79 42.50 42.02
N LEU A 2 -38.94 41.74 41.34
CA LEU A 2 -38.18 42.18 40.16
C LEU A 2 -37.83 40.90 39.39
N ASN A 3 -38.42 40.79 38.21
CA ASN A 3 -38.35 39.64 37.31
C ASN A 3 -36.94 39.47 36.74
N THR A 4 -36.37 38.28 36.92
CA THR A 4 -35.21 37.79 36.18
C THR A 4 -35.67 37.19 34.86
N SER A 5 -35.47 37.90 33.74
CA SER A 5 -35.64 37.35 32.41
C SER A 5 -34.42 36.52 32.02
N SER A 6 -34.60 35.21 31.89
CA SER A 6 -33.66 34.27 31.30
C SER A 6 -33.47 34.56 29.80
N SER A 7 -32.24 34.84 29.39
CA SER A 7 -31.83 34.81 27.98
C SER A 7 -31.93 33.37 27.44
N PRO A 8 -32.52 33.15 26.26
CA PRO A 8 -32.57 31.81 25.68
C PRO A 8 -31.17 31.40 25.22
N SER A 9 -30.63 30.34 25.82
CA SER A 9 -29.47 29.64 25.31
C SER A 9 -29.82 29.03 23.95
N THR A 10 -29.39 29.66 22.87
CA THR A 10 -29.35 29.03 21.54
C THR A 10 -28.51 27.76 21.65
N PRO A 11 -29.04 26.57 21.32
CA PRO A 11 -28.21 25.37 21.25
C PRO A 11 -27.18 25.60 20.15
N SER A 12 -25.90 25.56 20.48
CA SER A 12 -24.83 25.51 19.48
C SER A 12 -25.05 24.23 18.68
N VAL A 13 -25.62 24.35 17.48
CA VAL A 13 -25.69 23.25 16.52
C VAL A 13 -24.25 22.88 16.21
N VAL A 14 -23.77 21.79 16.78
CA VAL A 14 -22.46 21.22 16.45
C VAL A 14 -22.52 20.88 14.96
N LEU A 15 -21.71 21.58 14.16
CA LEU A 15 -21.54 21.24 12.75
C LEU A 15 -20.82 19.90 12.70
N GLN A 16 -21.53 18.82 12.35
CA GLN A 16 -20.91 17.52 12.17
C GLN A 16 -20.49 17.36 10.70
N PRO A 17 -19.18 17.27 10.41
CA PRO A 17 -18.71 16.96 9.07
C PRO A 17 -19.13 15.52 8.76
N GLY A 18 -19.64 15.28 7.55
CA GLY A 18 -20.16 13.97 7.21
C GLY A 18 -20.52 13.85 5.74
N GLN A 19 -20.15 12.71 5.16
CA GLN A 19 -20.50 12.35 3.79
C GLN A 19 -20.99 10.92 3.76
N SER A 20 -22.18 10.72 3.16
CA SER A 20 -22.71 9.37 2.97
C SER A 20 -22.54 8.89 1.52
N HIS A 21 -22.52 9.78 0.53
CA HIS A 21 -22.31 9.39 -0.87
C HIS A 21 -21.68 10.53 -1.67
N GLU A 22 -20.79 10.21 -2.61
CA GLU A 22 -20.18 11.20 -3.53
C GLU A 22 -21.19 11.97 -4.42
N ASN A 23 -22.41 11.44 -4.56
CA ASN A 23 -23.48 12.04 -5.35
C ASN A 23 -24.52 12.78 -4.49
N ASP A 24 -24.31 12.84 -3.18
CA ASP A 24 -25.11 13.71 -2.30
C ASP A 24 -24.74 15.18 -2.55
N LYS A 25 -25.70 16.10 -2.34
CA LYS A 25 -25.52 17.51 -2.67
C LYS A 25 -24.43 18.14 -1.80
N ALA A 26 -23.35 18.63 -2.40
CA ALA A 26 -22.32 19.37 -1.69
C ALA A 26 -22.90 20.69 -1.12
N GLU A 27 -22.69 20.93 0.17
CA GLU A 27 -23.11 22.17 0.83
C GLU A 27 -21.93 23.06 1.18
N VAL A 28 -20.82 22.44 1.64
CA VAL A 28 -19.61 23.16 2.05
C VAL A 28 -18.39 22.51 1.43
N VAL A 29 -17.59 23.30 0.71
CA VAL A 29 -16.34 22.86 0.08
C VAL A 29 -15.20 23.75 0.53
N LEU A 30 -14.12 23.12 1.00
CA LEU A 30 -12.84 23.74 1.32
C LEU A 30 -11.94 23.72 0.08
N LEU A 31 -11.31 24.86 -0.18
CA LEU A 31 -10.31 25.08 -1.22
C LEU A 31 -9.11 25.84 -0.65
N HIS A 32 -7.99 25.85 -1.38
CA HIS A 32 -6.86 26.73 -1.10
C HIS A 32 -6.36 27.34 -2.40
N GLU A 33 -6.44 28.66 -2.50
CA GLU A 33 -5.93 29.37 -3.67
C GLU A 33 -4.41 29.36 -3.73
N PRO A 34 -3.79 29.00 -4.87
CA PRO A 34 -2.34 28.95 -4.98
C PRO A 34 -1.72 30.34 -4.73
N GLY A 35 -0.81 30.37 -3.76
CA GLY A 35 -0.08 31.55 -3.32
C GLY A 35 1.39 31.58 -3.76
N LEU A 36 2.20 32.30 -2.98
CA LEU A 36 3.65 32.38 -3.19
C LEU A 36 4.31 31.00 -3.02
N GLU A 37 3.77 30.15 -2.15
CA GLU A 37 4.21 28.77 -1.95
C GLU A 37 4.21 27.97 -3.26
N ALA A 38 3.17 28.09 -4.11
CA ALA A 38 3.12 27.41 -5.40
C ALA A 38 4.15 27.96 -6.42
N LEU A 39 4.44 29.27 -6.37
CA LEU A 39 5.51 29.86 -7.18
C LEU A 39 6.88 29.32 -6.77
N LEU A 40 7.16 29.24 -5.47
CA LEU A 40 8.43 28.71 -4.98
C LEU A 40 8.63 27.24 -5.39
N GLY A 41 7.58 26.42 -5.35
CA GLY A 41 7.64 25.05 -5.84
C GLY A 41 7.96 24.95 -7.34
N SER A 42 7.53 25.96 -8.12
CA SER A 42 7.79 26.01 -9.56
C SER A 42 9.25 26.27 -9.92
N LEU A 43 10.06 26.78 -8.98
CA LEU A 43 11.51 26.95 -9.18
C LEU A 43 12.22 25.60 -9.36
N HIS A 44 11.67 24.52 -8.82
CA HIS A 44 12.12 23.16 -9.06
C HIS A 44 10.95 22.17 -8.96
N ALA A 45 10.17 22.08 -10.04
CA ALA A 45 8.89 21.36 -10.09
C ALA A 45 8.97 19.91 -9.60
N SER A 46 9.89 19.11 -10.14
CA SER A 46 10.03 17.69 -9.78
C SER A 46 10.31 17.47 -8.28
N GLY A 47 11.22 18.28 -7.71
CA GLY A 47 11.54 18.24 -6.27
C GLY A 47 10.43 18.77 -5.35
N SER A 48 9.43 19.43 -5.94
CA SER A 48 8.27 20.02 -5.28
C SER A 48 6.99 19.20 -5.48
N LEU A 49 7.12 17.98 -6.02
CA LEU A 49 5.99 17.10 -6.37
C LEU A 49 5.04 17.74 -7.40
N PHE A 50 5.57 18.56 -8.32
CA PHE A 50 4.84 19.11 -9.46
C PHE A 50 5.30 18.45 -10.76
N GLU A 51 4.38 18.32 -11.71
CA GLU A 51 4.66 17.77 -13.04
C GLU A 51 5.45 18.78 -13.88
N LYS A 52 5.05 20.06 -13.83
CA LYS A 52 5.59 21.16 -14.63
C LYS A 52 5.61 22.46 -13.81
N PRO A 53 6.42 23.46 -14.18
CA PRO A 53 6.36 24.79 -13.56
C PRO A 53 4.98 25.42 -13.69
N VAL A 54 4.52 26.11 -12.63
CA VAL A 54 3.18 26.71 -12.56
C VAL A 54 3.22 28.15 -13.04
N ASN A 55 2.29 28.52 -13.92
CA ASN A 55 1.96 29.91 -14.17
C ASN A 55 0.97 30.39 -13.10
N LEU A 56 1.48 31.03 -12.05
CA LEU A 56 0.67 31.43 -10.89
C LEU A 56 -0.51 32.34 -11.25
N HIS A 57 -0.36 33.23 -12.24
CA HIS A 57 -1.44 34.12 -12.66
C HIS A 57 -2.60 33.31 -13.28
N MET A 58 -2.27 32.38 -14.17
CA MET A 58 -3.25 31.48 -14.79
C MET A 58 -3.90 30.56 -13.76
N ALA A 59 -3.10 29.96 -12.88
CA ALA A 59 -3.57 29.09 -11.80
C ALA A 59 -4.59 29.79 -10.90
N ARG A 60 -4.32 31.03 -10.45
CA ARG A 60 -5.27 31.84 -9.67
C ARG A 60 -6.56 32.14 -10.43
N LYS A 61 -6.44 32.51 -11.72
CA LYS A 61 -7.62 32.75 -12.57
C LYS A 61 -8.49 31.50 -12.69
N ASN A 62 -7.90 30.34 -12.95
CA ASN A 62 -8.62 29.07 -13.04
C ASN A 62 -9.26 28.68 -11.70
N HIS A 63 -8.54 28.86 -10.59
CA HIS A 63 -9.05 28.62 -9.24
C HIS A 63 -10.26 29.51 -8.90
N GLN A 64 -10.23 30.80 -9.28
CA GLN A 64 -11.37 31.70 -9.12
C GLN A 64 -12.57 31.27 -9.97
N GLY A 65 -12.34 30.85 -11.23
CA GLY A 65 -13.39 30.26 -12.06
C GLY A 65 -14.04 29.03 -11.41
N PHE A 66 -13.25 28.19 -10.74
CA PHE A 66 -13.77 27.05 -9.98
C PHE A 66 -14.59 27.47 -8.75
N LYS A 67 -14.13 28.48 -7.99
CA LYS A 67 -14.90 29.09 -6.89
C LYS A 67 -16.26 29.60 -7.39
N GLU A 68 -16.29 30.26 -8.53
CA GLU A 68 -17.52 30.76 -9.14
C GLU A 68 -18.44 29.63 -9.59
N ALA A 69 -17.91 28.59 -10.23
CA ALA A 69 -18.68 27.40 -10.63
C ALA A 69 -19.39 26.77 -9.42
N LEU A 70 -18.66 26.51 -8.33
CA LEU A 70 -19.23 25.99 -7.08
C LEU A 70 -20.35 26.88 -6.52
N ARG A 71 -20.13 28.20 -6.47
CA ARG A 71 -21.13 29.17 -5.96
C ARG A 71 -22.39 29.23 -6.83
N ARG A 72 -22.26 29.11 -8.16
CA ARG A 72 -23.43 29.06 -9.07
C ARG A 72 -24.33 27.85 -8.79
N HIS A 73 -23.75 26.75 -8.31
CA HIS A 73 -24.47 25.56 -7.87
C HIS A 73 -24.92 25.60 -6.40
N GLY A 74 -24.77 26.75 -5.73
CA GLY A 74 -25.22 26.97 -4.36
C GLY A 74 -24.34 26.35 -3.29
N VAL A 75 -23.09 26.00 -3.62
CA VAL A 75 -22.12 25.47 -2.67
C VAL A 75 -21.45 26.62 -1.91
N LYS A 76 -21.36 26.50 -0.57
CA LYS A 76 -20.57 27.40 0.26
C LYS A 76 -19.09 27.06 0.11
N VAL A 77 -18.33 27.98 -0.48
CA VAL A 77 -16.88 27.83 -0.66
C VAL A 77 -16.15 28.47 0.51
N MET A 78 -15.21 27.74 1.11
CA MET A 78 -14.32 28.21 2.16
C MET A 78 -12.88 28.12 1.69
N ASP A 79 -12.12 29.19 1.85
CA ASP A 79 -10.69 29.22 1.50
C ASP A 79 -9.84 29.10 2.76
N VAL A 80 -8.75 28.32 2.72
CA VAL A 80 -7.84 28.14 3.86
C VAL A 80 -7.31 29.48 4.38
N ARG A 81 -6.95 30.42 3.49
CA ARG A 81 -6.45 31.75 3.91
C ARG A 81 -7.54 32.53 4.65
N ASP A 82 -8.79 32.44 4.19
CA ASP A 82 -9.93 33.10 4.84
C ASP A 82 -10.22 32.48 6.22
N ILE A 83 -10.06 31.16 6.35
CA ILE A 83 -10.24 30.47 7.63
C ILE A 83 -9.15 30.88 8.62
N LEU A 84 -7.88 30.93 8.20
CA LEU A 84 -6.79 31.39 9.06
C LEU A 84 -7.00 32.84 9.54
N ALA A 85 -7.50 33.72 8.66
CA ALA A 85 -7.80 35.11 8.99
C ALA A 85 -9.07 35.29 9.83
N MET A 86 -9.91 34.25 9.93
CA MET A 86 -11.25 34.35 10.52
C MET A 86 -11.21 34.91 11.94
N ASN A 87 -11.94 36.02 12.14
CA ASN A 87 -12.08 36.77 13.39
C ASN A 87 -10.77 37.34 13.98
N CYS A 88 -9.63 37.28 13.30
CA CYS A 88 -8.34 37.73 13.84
C CYS A 88 -8.24 39.26 14.00
N GLU A 89 -9.04 40.05 13.27
CA GLU A 89 -9.13 41.51 13.41
C GLU A 89 -10.03 41.96 14.58
N HIS A 90 -10.86 41.05 15.11
CA HIS A 90 -11.92 41.40 16.08
C HIS A 90 -11.84 40.60 17.38
N SER A 91 -11.10 39.49 17.40
CA SER A 91 -10.92 38.62 18.54
C SER A 91 -9.44 38.48 18.85
N LEU A 92 -9.00 39.06 19.98
CA LEU A 92 -7.63 38.94 20.46
C LEU A 92 -7.22 37.47 20.66
N LYS A 93 -8.15 36.61 21.08
CA LYS A 93 -7.92 35.17 21.17
C LYS A 93 -7.54 34.57 19.81
N CYS A 94 -8.35 34.83 18.78
CA CYS A 94 -8.08 34.31 17.44
C CYS A 94 -6.80 34.88 16.84
N ARG A 95 -6.48 36.13 17.17
CA ARG A 95 -5.24 36.79 16.79
C ARG A 95 -4.02 36.11 17.41
N VAL A 96 -4.03 35.89 18.72
CA VAL A 96 -2.93 35.21 19.45
C VAL A 96 -2.77 33.77 18.97
N GLU A 97 -3.87 33.05 18.71
CA GLU A 97 -3.80 31.69 18.14
C GLU A 97 -3.10 31.66 16.78
N LEU A 98 -3.32 32.66 15.92
CA LEU A 98 -2.64 32.79 14.63
C LEU A 98 -1.15 33.13 14.81
N GLU A 99 -0.82 34.02 15.73
CA GLU A 99 0.58 34.38 16.06
C GLU A 99 1.36 33.17 16.59
N GLU A 100 0.77 32.39 17.49
CA GLU A 100 1.38 31.16 18.02
C GLU A 100 1.51 30.07 16.94
N LEU A 101 0.59 30.01 15.98
CA LEU A 101 0.73 29.13 14.82
C LEU A 101 1.90 29.57 13.92
N ALA A 102 2.01 30.87 13.62
CA ALA A 102 3.12 31.42 12.84
C ALA A 102 4.47 31.21 13.54
N LEU A 103 4.52 31.37 14.86
CA LEU A 103 5.70 31.09 15.69
C LEU A 103 6.16 29.64 15.53
N LYS A 104 5.23 28.67 15.58
CA LYS A 104 5.54 27.23 15.42
C LYS A 104 6.03 26.88 14.01
N CYS A 105 5.59 27.61 12.99
CA CYS A 105 6.02 27.41 11.60
C CYS A 105 7.38 28.04 11.29
N MET A 106 7.81 29.05 12.06
CA MET A 106 9.07 29.77 11.85
C MET A 106 10.21 29.20 12.71
N LYS A 107 11.42 29.15 12.16
CA LYS A 107 12.62 28.68 12.87
C LYS A 107 13.73 29.73 12.85
N TYR A 108 14.40 29.93 13.98
CA TYR A 108 15.67 30.68 14.03
C TYR A 108 16.80 29.68 14.23
N VAL A 109 17.88 29.85 13.47
CA VAL A 109 19.11 29.05 13.55
C VAL A 109 20.26 30.03 13.67
N CYS A 110 21.23 29.73 14.54
CA CYS A 110 22.45 30.52 14.67
C CYS A 110 23.64 29.72 14.16
N SER A 111 24.49 30.34 13.34
CA SER A 111 25.75 29.78 12.86
C SER A 111 26.92 30.70 13.19
N ASP A 112 28.10 30.14 13.30
CA ASP A 112 29.39 30.80 13.53
C ASP A 112 30.08 31.20 12.21
N GLY A 113 29.35 31.11 11.09
CA GLY A 113 29.77 31.59 9.77
C GLY A 113 30.75 30.67 9.01
N ASN A 114 31.10 29.51 9.58
CA ASN A 114 32.02 28.53 8.97
C ASN A 114 31.34 27.21 8.53
N ASP A 115 30.07 27.01 8.86
CA ASP A 115 29.34 25.77 8.56
C ASP A 115 28.32 25.94 7.44
N ASP A 116 28.53 25.21 6.33
CA ASP A 116 27.57 25.06 5.23
C ASP A 116 26.38 24.14 5.58
N ASP A 117 26.37 23.52 6.77
CA ASP A 117 25.37 22.54 7.17
C ASP A 117 24.17 23.18 7.90
N ASP A 118 22.96 22.92 7.41
CA ASP A 118 21.69 23.49 7.91
C ASP A 118 21.26 22.91 9.29
N GLN A 119 22.08 22.02 9.87
CA GLN A 119 21.83 21.36 11.15
C GLN A 119 22.78 21.75 12.29
N SER A 120 23.83 22.53 12.03
CA SER A 120 24.72 22.95 13.12
C SER A 120 24.06 24.03 13.98
N THR A 121 23.90 23.70 15.27
CA THR A 121 23.73 24.66 16.36
C THR A 121 25.06 24.72 17.07
N THR A 122 25.83 25.79 16.88
CA THR A 122 26.99 26.03 17.74
C THR A 122 26.51 26.15 19.18
N GLU A 123 27.18 25.50 20.12
CA GLU A 123 26.85 25.63 21.54
C GLU A 123 26.94 27.12 21.95
N PHE A 124 25.91 27.59 22.65
CA PHE A 124 25.61 28.99 22.97
C PHE A 124 26.62 29.70 23.90
N GLU A 125 27.85 29.19 24.03
CA GLU A 125 28.79 29.63 25.06
C GLU A 125 29.33 31.05 24.79
N ASP A 126 29.54 31.42 23.53
CA ASP A 126 30.21 32.70 23.16
C ASP A 126 29.26 33.88 22.81
N LEU A 127 27.94 33.73 22.96
CA LEU A 127 26.97 34.81 22.66
C LEU A 127 26.75 35.78 23.82
N THR A 128 26.66 37.08 23.53
CA THR A 128 26.22 38.10 24.48
C THR A 128 24.76 37.89 24.92
N GLN A 129 24.36 38.45 26.07
CA GLN A 129 22.98 38.35 26.56
C GLN A 129 21.95 38.89 25.55
N VAL A 130 22.28 39.99 24.85
CA VAL A 130 21.42 40.56 23.81
C VAL A 130 21.27 39.59 22.64
N GLN A 131 22.37 38.99 22.16
CA GLN A 131 22.33 38.01 21.07
C GLN A 131 21.54 36.76 21.45
N LYS A 132 21.68 36.29 22.70
CA LYS A 132 20.87 35.18 23.24
C LYS A 132 19.38 35.52 23.20
N TYR A 133 18.99 36.72 23.64
CA TYR A 133 17.59 37.16 23.60
C TYR A 133 16.99 37.17 22.19
N LEU A 134 17.74 37.67 21.20
CA LEU A 134 17.29 37.77 19.80
C LEU A 134 17.05 36.40 19.13
N LEU A 135 17.50 35.30 19.74
CA LEU A 135 17.26 33.92 19.29
C LEU A 135 16.07 33.26 19.99
N THR A 136 15.51 33.88 21.03
CA THR A 136 14.42 33.31 21.83
C THR A 136 13.06 33.39 21.12
N ASP A 137 12.14 32.54 21.55
CA ASP A 137 10.75 32.61 21.10
C ASP A 137 10.04 33.88 21.59
N ASP A 138 10.49 34.51 22.68
CA ASP A 138 9.90 35.76 23.16
C ASP A 138 10.19 36.92 22.19
N TYR A 139 11.42 37.04 21.71
CA TYR A 139 11.73 38.02 20.66
C TYR A 139 10.98 37.73 19.35
N LYS A 140 10.81 36.45 18.98
CA LYS A 140 9.97 36.08 17.82
C LYS A 140 8.53 36.55 18.02
N ARG A 141 7.93 36.35 19.21
CA ARG A 141 6.58 36.82 19.54
C ARG A 141 6.47 38.34 19.43
N GLU A 142 7.47 39.08 19.92
CA GLU A 142 7.50 40.54 19.76
C GLU A 142 7.44 40.92 18.28
N CYS A 143 8.26 40.29 17.43
CA CYS A 143 8.24 40.52 15.99
C CYS A 143 6.86 40.21 15.39
N LEU A 144 6.33 39.01 15.64
CA LEU A 144 5.07 38.54 15.06
C LEU A 144 3.86 39.38 15.50
N SER A 145 3.83 39.83 16.75
CA SER A 145 2.72 40.64 17.30
C SER A 145 2.52 41.97 16.57
N THR A 146 3.56 42.50 15.93
CA THR A 146 3.50 43.75 15.16
C THR A 146 3.03 43.59 13.72
N MET A 147 2.97 42.35 13.20
CA MET A 147 2.70 42.06 11.79
C MET A 147 1.20 42.05 11.46
N GLY A 148 0.84 42.26 10.19
CA GLY A 148 -0.55 42.13 9.74
C GLY A 148 -1.03 40.68 9.72
N VAL A 149 -2.35 40.46 9.74
CA VAL A 149 -2.93 39.10 9.67
C VAL A 149 -2.47 38.36 8.41
N LYS A 150 -2.39 39.04 7.27
CA LYS A 150 -1.93 38.45 6.00
C LYS A 150 -0.46 38.06 6.04
N ASP A 151 0.37 38.87 6.70
CA ASP A 151 1.80 38.59 6.85
C ASP A 151 2.03 37.34 7.70
N LEU A 152 1.28 37.20 8.80
CA LEU A 152 1.30 36.00 9.64
C LEU A 152 0.88 34.74 8.86
N ILE A 153 -0.15 34.85 8.01
CA ILE A 153 -0.57 33.75 7.14
C ILE A 153 0.54 33.38 6.15
N ASP A 154 1.20 34.35 5.53
CA ASP A 154 2.31 34.05 4.63
C ASP A 154 3.49 33.41 5.38
N ILE A 155 3.78 33.80 6.62
CA ILE A 155 4.77 33.10 7.48
C ILE A 155 4.38 31.63 7.71
N ILE A 156 3.10 31.37 8.02
CA ILE A 156 2.58 30.01 8.23
C ILE A 156 2.73 29.16 6.96
N LEU A 157 2.36 29.71 5.81
CA LEU A 157 2.36 28.99 4.53
C LEU A 157 3.77 28.80 3.94
N LEU A 158 4.72 29.68 4.27
CA LEU A 158 6.07 29.64 3.74
C LEU A 158 7.10 28.95 4.66
N GLY A 159 6.81 28.89 5.96
CA GLY A 159 7.66 28.22 6.96
C GLY A 159 9.12 28.70 6.95
N PRO A 160 9.41 29.98 7.20
CA PRO A 160 10.75 30.54 7.11
C PRO A 160 11.71 29.97 8.16
N THR A 161 12.94 29.68 7.73
CA THR A 161 14.11 29.44 8.58
C THR A 161 15.05 30.63 8.49
N VAL A 162 15.12 31.42 9.54
CA VAL A 162 15.99 32.60 9.65
C VAL A 162 17.33 32.16 10.21
N ARG A 163 18.38 32.12 9.37
CA ARG A 163 19.75 31.82 9.79
C ARG A 163 20.51 33.11 10.08
N LEU A 164 20.92 33.25 11.33
CA LEU A 164 21.56 34.43 11.88
C LEU A 164 23.01 34.12 12.27
N VAL A 165 23.89 35.11 12.12
CA VAL A 165 25.29 35.04 12.57
C VAL A 165 25.54 36.18 13.56
N PRO A 166 26.27 35.96 14.67
CA PRO A 166 26.64 37.02 15.58
C PRO A 166 27.39 38.15 14.86
N SER A 167 27.07 39.40 15.19
CA SER A 167 27.72 40.57 14.61
C SER A 167 28.03 41.59 15.70
N SER A 168 29.20 42.22 15.58
CA SER A 168 29.59 43.40 16.35
C SER A 168 29.47 44.70 15.55
N ILE A 169 29.00 44.61 14.30
CA ILE A 169 28.91 45.71 13.35
C ILE A 169 27.43 46.01 13.08
N ASN A 170 27.03 47.27 13.27
CA ASN A 170 25.67 47.84 13.09
C ASN A 170 24.56 47.24 13.99
N THR A 171 24.41 45.92 14.04
CA THR A 171 23.42 45.19 14.84
C THR A 171 24.05 43.99 15.55
N PRO A 172 23.51 43.54 16.70
CA PRO A 172 24.07 42.39 17.44
C PRO A 172 24.05 41.05 16.68
N MET A 173 23.15 40.91 15.71
CA MET A 173 23.04 39.75 14.82
C MET A 173 22.95 40.24 13.37
N ARG A 174 23.46 39.45 12.43
CA ARG A 174 23.34 39.66 10.98
C ARG A 174 22.52 38.51 10.39
N LEU A 175 21.59 38.83 9.49
CA LEU A 175 20.92 37.82 8.68
C LEU A 175 21.89 37.27 7.63
N GLU A 176 22.18 35.97 7.70
CA GLU A 176 23.04 35.29 6.74
C GLU A 176 22.22 34.69 5.60
N ARG A 177 21.17 33.93 5.94
CA ARG A 177 20.33 33.23 4.97
C ARG A 177 18.89 33.16 5.46
N LEU A 178 17.95 33.27 4.54
CA LEU A 178 16.55 32.95 4.76
C LEU A 178 16.21 31.69 3.97
N GLY A 179 16.05 30.56 4.67
CA GLY A 179 15.51 29.33 4.11
C GLY A 179 13.99 29.32 4.19
N MET A 180 13.33 28.55 3.33
CA MET A 180 11.87 28.40 3.33
C MET A 180 11.49 26.94 3.27
N ARG A 181 10.37 26.57 3.90
CA ARG A 181 9.73 25.25 3.78
C ARG A 181 8.24 25.44 3.46
N PRO A 182 7.90 25.91 2.25
CA PRO A 182 6.54 26.27 1.94
C PRO A 182 5.63 25.05 1.81
N LEU A 183 4.32 25.25 2.01
CA LEU A 183 3.29 24.22 1.84
C LEU A 183 2.91 24.09 0.36
N LEU A 184 3.81 23.51 -0.42
CA LEU A 184 3.78 23.53 -1.90
C LEU A 184 2.50 22.90 -2.47
N ASN A 185 1.96 21.85 -1.83
CA ASN A 185 0.82 21.08 -2.35
C ASN A 185 -0.50 21.38 -1.61
N LEU A 186 -0.56 22.41 -0.75
CA LEU A 186 -1.76 22.74 0.04
C LEU A 186 -3.00 23.04 -0.81
N THR A 187 -2.79 23.51 -2.05
CA THR A 187 -3.86 23.69 -3.04
C THR A 187 -4.69 22.43 -3.27
N PHE A 188 -4.07 21.26 -3.15
CA PHE A 188 -4.75 19.97 -3.18
C PHE A 188 -5.27 19.62 -1.80
N THR A 189 -6.37 20.28 -1.45
CA THR A 189 -7.02 20.14 -0.15
C THR A 189 -7.67 18.77 0.07
N ARG A 190 -7.72 17.89 -0.93
CA ARG A 190 -8.30 16.54 -0.79
C ARG A 190 -7.49 15.62 0.12
N ASP A 191 -6.16 15.75 0.15
CA ASP A 191 -5.32 14.63 0.59
C ASP A 191 -5.10 14.56 2.11
N GLN A 192 -5.18 15.69 2.80
CA GLN A 192 -4.71 15.83 4.18
C GLN A 192 -5.70 15.31 5.23
N GLN A 193 -6.94 15.02 4.82
CA GLN A 193 -7.99 14.50 5.68
C GLN A 193 -8.96 13.64 4.88
N ILE A 194 -9.75 12.86 5.60
CA ILE A 194 -10.90 12.14 5.06
C ILE A 194 -12.14 12.55 5.85
N VAL A 195 -13.22 12.87 5.15
CA VAL A 195 -14.55 13.06 5.76
C VAL A 195 -15.38 11.81 5.47
N THR A 196 -15.56 10.98 6.48
CA THR A 196 -16.32 9.72 6.38
C THR A 196 -17.80 9.94 6.69
N ASN A 197 -18.57 8.84 6.72
CA ASN A 197 -19.95 8.87 7.21
C ASN A 197 -20.03 9.08 8.73
N ARG A 198 -18.92 8.87 9.47
CA ARG A 198 -18.83 9.08 10.91
C ARG A 198 -18.26 10.44 11.29
N GLY A 199 -17.34 10.99 10.49
CA GLY A 199 -16.72 12.26 10.80
C GLY A 199 -15.39 12.48 10.09
N LEU A 200 -14.69 13.51 10.52
CA LEU A 200 -13.42 13.96 9.96
C LEU A 200 -12.24 13.22 10.60
N VAL A 201 -11.40 12.58 9.79
CA VAL A 201 -10.15 11.94 10.21
C VAL A 201 -8.97 12.67 9.56
N ILE A 202 -7.97 13.06 10.34
CA ILE A 202 -6.75 13.66 9.79
C ILE A 202 -5.80 12.56 9.31
N CYS A 203 -5.32 12.73 8.09
CA CYS A 203 -4.43 11.79 7.42
C CYS A 203 -2.98 11.94 7.88
N ARG A 204 -2.16 10.92 7.57
CA ARG A 204 -0.70 10.95 7.73
C ARG A 204 -0.07 10.72 6.36
N MET A 205 0.46 11.80 5.78
CA MET A 205 1.00 11.79 4.42
C MET A 205 2.26 10.92 4.31
N GLY A 206 2.45 10.29 3.14
CA GLY A 206 3.65 9.47 2.88
C GLY A 206 4.89 10.32 2.65
N SER A 207 4.74 11.46 1.97
CA SER A 207 5.83 12.41 1.77
C SER A 207 6.00 13.31 3.00
N TRP A 208 7.21 13.32 3.56
CA TRP A 208 7.58 14.18 4.69
C TRP A 208 7.37 15.68 4.39
N GLN A 209 7.53 16.08 3.11
CA GLN A 209 7.36 17.47 2.67
C GLN A 209 5.93 17.98 2.90
N ARG A 210 4.94 17.08 2.90
CA ARG A 210 3.51 17.41 3.06
C ARG A 210 3.00 17.28 4.51
N HIS A 211 3.85 16.86 5.46
CA HIS A 211 3.44 16.62 6.86
C HIS A 211 2.93 17.87 7.58
N GLN A 212 3.34 19.07 7.16
CA GLN A 212 2.86 20.30 7.78
C GLN A 212 1.48 20.71 7.27
N GLU A 213 1.11 20.31 6.04
CA GLU A 213 -0.20 20.62 5.45
C GLU A 213 -1.34 20.08 6.32
N THR A 214 -1.21 18.85 6.82
CA THR A 214 -2.21 18.21 7.70
C THR A 214 -2.40 18.97 9.00
N LYS A 215 -1.34 19.55 9.57
CA LYS A 215 -1.42 20.35 10.80
C LYS A 215 -2.14 21.67 10.58
N ILE A 216 -1.88 22.33 9.45
CA ILE A 216 -2.56 23.59 9.11
C ILE A 216 -4.04 23.35 8.84
N LEU A 217 -4.39 22.29 8.09
CA LEU A 217 -5.80 21.98 7.85
C LEU A 217 -6.51 21.51 9.11
N LYS A 218 -5.86 20.73 9.98
CA LYS A 218 -6.37 20.42 11.32
C LYS A 218 -6.73 21.69 12.10
N PHE A 219 -5.80 22.66 12.19
CA PHE A 219 -6.07 23.93 12.85
C PHE A 219 -7.25 24.67 12.22
N CYS A 220 -7.37 24.66 10.90
CA CYS A 220 -8.50 25.26 10.20
C CYS A 220 -9.83 24.59 10.57
N PHE A 221 -9.89 23.25 10.61
CA PHE A 221 -11.10 22.52 11.00
C PHE A 221 -11.49 22.81 12.46
N GLU A 222 -10.52 22.82 13.38
CA GLU A 222 -10.76 23.15 14.80
C GLU A 222 -11.26 24.59 14.95
N LYS A 223 -10.68 25.55 14.21
CA LYS A 223 -11.11 26.96 14.20
C LYS A 223 -12.53 27.13 13.65
N LEU A 224 -12.96 26.27 12.74
CA LEU A 224 -14.34 26.20 12.26
C LEU A 224 -15.30 25.50 13.22
N GLY A 225 -14.79 24.93 14.31
CA GLY A 225 -15.58 24.21 15.31
C GLY A 225 -15.96 22.79 14.90
N TYR A 226 -15.28 22.20 13.91
CA TYR A 226 -15.48 20.81 13.55
C TYR A 226 -14.78 19.87 14.53
N GLU A 227 -15.46 18.80 14.91
CA GLU A 227 -14.88 17.72 15.71
C GLU A 227 -14.03 16.80 14.82
N ILE A 228 -12.80 16.55 15.26
CA ILE A 228 -11.90 15.59 14.64
C ILE A 228 -12.11 14.24 15.32
N LEU A 229 -12.55 13.26 14.54
CA LEU A 229 -12.83 11.90 15.00
C LEU A 229 -11.54 11.15 15.39
N GLY A 230 -10.44 11.44 14.71
CA GLY A 230 -9.14 10.84 14.98
C GLY A 230 -8.04 11.28 14.02
N GLU A 231 -6.82 10.86 14.31
CA GLU A 231 -5.64 11.12 13.49
C GLU A 231 -4.85 9.83 13.32
N ILE A 232 -4.42 9.56 12.08
CA ILE A 232 -3.67 8.34 11.78
C ILE A 232 -2.25 8.43 12.35
N GLN A 233 -1.88 7.41 13.10
CA GLN A 233 -0.59 7.31 13.77
C GLN A 233 0.39 6.44 12.97
N GLU A 234 1.69 6.65 13.19
CA GLU A 234 2.74 5.77 12.65
C GLU A 234 2.53 4.31 13.10
N PRO A 235 2.75 3.29 12.23
CA PRO A 235 3.27 3.34 10.86
C PRO A 235 2.23 3.57 9.76
N GLY A 236 1.00 3.94 10.11
CA GLY A 236 -0.07 4.22 9.16
C GLY A 236 0.27 5.40 8.24
N ILE A 237 0.02 5.23 6.94
CA ILE A 237 0.09 6.29 5.94
C ILE A 237 -1.21 6.21 5.13
N ILE A 238 -1.88 7.34 4.95
CA ILE A 238 -3.13 7.45 4.18
C ILE A 238 -3.21 8.84 3.58
N GLU A 239 -3.83 8.96 2.41
CA GLU A 239 -4.13 10.22 1.75
C GLU A 239 -5.59 10.21 1.27
N GLY A 240 -6.28 11.36 1.35
CA GLY A 240 -7.72 11.44 1.09
C GLY A 240 -8.15 11.15 -0.35
N GLY A 241 -7.27 11.25 -1.34
CA GLY A 241 -7.54 10.83 -2.72
C GLY A 241 -7.86 9.34 -2.87
N ASP A 242 -7.45 8.51 -1.89
CA ASP A 242 -7.78 7.08 -1.87
C ASP A 242 -9.19 6.78 -1.36
N PHE A 243 -9.92 7.76 -0.82
CA PHE A 243 -11.21 7.52 -0.17
C PHE A 243 -12.39 8.10 -0.93
N LEU A 244 -13.41 7.26 -1.18
CA LEU A 244 -14.68 7.64 -1.80
C LEU A 244 -15.85 6.99 -1.04
N VAL A 245 -16.95 7.72 -0.88
CA VAL A 245 -18.16 7.20 -0.20
C VAL A 245 -19.21 6.75 -1.22
N GLY A 246 -19.61 5.48 -1.14
CA GLY A 246 -20.55 4.84 -2.08
C GLY A 246 -22.01 4.78 -1.60
N GLY A 247 -22.30 5.29 -0.41
CA GLY A 247 -23.58 5.18 0.26
C GLY A 247 -23.40 5.05 1.78
N SER A 248 -24.50 5.11 2.53
CA SER A 248 -24.41 4.96 3.99
C SER A 248 -24.00 3.55 4.44
N ASP A 249 -24.11 2.58 3.52
CA ASP A 249 -23.79 1.18 3.76
C ASP A 249 -22.34 0.81 3.39
N ILE A 250 -21.75 1.44 2.36
CA ILE A 250 -20.44 1.06 1.80
C ILE A 250 -19.56 2.28 1.45
N CYS A 251 -18.27 2.18 1.74
CA CYS A 251 -17.24 3.09 1.23
C CYS A 251 -16.11 2.33 0.54
N TYR A 252 -15.33 3.04 -0.27
CA TYR A 252 -14.18 2.52 -1.00
C TYR A 252 -12.90 3.20 -0.49
N ILE A 253 -11.85 2.42 -0.31
CA ILE A 253 -10.52 2.94 0.05
C ILE A 253 -9.43 2.26 -0.78
N GLY A 254 -8.57 3.03 -1.42
CA GLY A 254 -7.39 2.54 -2.13
C GLY A 254 -6.31 2.06 -1.18
N GLU A 255 -5.64 0.96 -1.51
CA GLU A 255 -4.39 0.49 -0.91
C GLU A 255 -3.31 0.48 -1.99
N GLY A 256 -2.20 1.19 -1.77
CA GLY A 256 -1.14 1.32 -2.77
C GLY A 256 0.02 2.24 -2.37
N LEU A 257 0.38 3.15 -3.28
CA LEU A 257 1.55 4.03 -3.10
C LEU A 257 1.39 5.03 -1.95
N ARG A 258 0.16 5.51 -1.70
CA ARG A 258 -0.11 6.60 -0.74
C ARG A 258 -0.85 6.15 0.51
N THR A 259 -1.64 5.08 0.42
CA THR A 259 -2.32 4.48 1.56
C THR A 259 -1.83 3.05 1.82
N ASN A 260 -1.53 2.73 3.10
CA ASN A 260 -1.00 1.42 3.50
C ASN A 260 -1.97 0.60 4.38
N PRO A 261 -1.78 -0.73 4.50
CA PRO A 261 -2.59 -1.59 5.35
C PRO A 261 -2.67 -1.14 6.82
N ASP A 262 -1.61 -0.57 7.38
CA ASP A 262 -1.58 -0.13 8.77
C ASP A 262 -2.56 1.03 9.04
N ALA A 263 -2.71 1.97 8.11
CA ALA A 263 -3.70 3.03 8.21
C ALA A 263 -5.13 2.50 8.02
N ILE A 264 -5.35 1.62 7.04
CA ILE A 264 -6.66 0.99 6.81
C ILE A 264 -7.09 0.21 8.06
N ARG A 265 -6.16 -0.51 8.70
CA ARG A 265 -6.41 -1.22 9.95
C ARG A 265 -6.79 -0.27 11.08
N GLN A 266 -6.10 0.86 11.25
CA GLN A 266 -6.51 1.88 12.24
C GLN A 266 -7.93 2.39 11.96
N MET A 267 -8.29 2.62 10.70
CA MET A 267 -9.64 3.05 10.32
C MET A 267 -10.71 1.99 10.65
N LEU A 268 -10.41 0.71 10.41
CA LEU A 268 -11.30 -0.42 10.72
C LEU A 268 -11.43 -0.65 12.23
N ASP A 269 -10.31 -0.74 12.96
CA ASP A 269 -10.25 -1.03 14.40
C ASP A 269 -10.96 0.06 15.24
N ASN A 270 -10.84 1.33 14.84
CA ASN A 270 -11.51 2.46 15.50
C ASN A 270 -12.92 2.76 14.96
N ASP A 271 -13.37 2.00 13.96
CA ASP A 271 -14.63 2.20 13.26
C ASP A 271 -14.83 3.64 12.77
N TRP A 272 -13.80 4.21 12.15
CA TRP A 272 -13.82 5.59 11.68
C TRP A 272 -14.53 5.78 10.34
N PHE A 273 -14.79 4.72 9.58
CA PHE A 273 -15.53 4.80 8.30
C PHE A 273 -17.01 5.16 8.48
N GLY A 274 -17.66 4.64 9.52
CA GLY A 274 -19.10 4.86 9.75
C GLY A 274 -20.03 4.14 8.77
N THR A 275 -19.52 3.19 7.98
CA THR A 275 -20.30 2.33 7.09
C THR A 275 -20.40 0.92 7.67
N ARG A 276 -21.27 0.08 7.11
CA ARG A 276 -21.32 -1.34 7.49
C ARG A 276 -20.31 -2.17 6.69
N ARG A 277 -20.06 -1.77 5.44
CA ARG A 277 -19.16 -2.42 4.49
C ARG A 277 -18.03 -1.47 4.09
N VAL A 278 -16.84 -2.00 3.88
CA VAL A 278 -15.65 -1.29 3.41
C VAL A 278 -15.01 -2.11 2.30
N ALA A 279 -14.92 -1.55 1.11
CA ALA A 279 -14.22 -2.14 -0.02
C ALA A 279 -12.80 -1.56 -0.10
N VAL A 280 -11.80 -2.38 0.24
CA VAL A 280 -10.39 -2.04 0.07
C VAL A 280 -9.97 -2.40 -1.35
N VAL A 281 -9.58 -1.42 -2.16
CA VAL A 281 -9.20 -1.56 -3.57
C VAL A 281 -7.68 -1.58 -3.67
N HIS A 282 -7.12 -2.75 -3.95
CA HIS A 282 -5.68 -3.00 -3.95
C HIS A 282 -5.03 -2.71 -5.29
N ASP A 283 -3.97 -1.90 -5.25
CA ASP A 283 -2.99 -1.76 -6.32
C ASP A 283 -1.77 -2.65 -6.06
N TYR A 284 -1.85 -3.91 -6.50
CA TYR A 284 -0.73 -4.84 -6.42
C TYR A 284 0.15 -4.86 -7.68
N PHE A 285 -0.40 -4.48 -8.83
CA PHE A 285 0.21 -4.78 -10.13
C PHE A 285 0.67 -3.55 -10.92
N ASP A 286 0.24 -2.34 -10.56
CA ASP A 286 0.49 -1.15 -11.36
C ASP A 286 1.59 -0.29 -10.71
N CYS A 287 1.36 0.12 -9.45
CA CYS A 287 2.31 0.94 -8.68
C CYS A 287 2.78 2.18 -9.45
N ASP A 288 1.90 2.83 -10.21
CA ASP A 288 2.20 3.98 -11.08
C ASP A 288 1.85 5.30 -10.38
N GLN A 289 2.77 6.26 -10.44
CA GLN A 289 2.61 7.58 -9.84
C GLN A 289 1.45 8.38 -10.47
N GLN A 290 1.15 8.20 -11.75
CA GLN A 290 0.00 8.85 -12.40
C GLN A 290 -1.35 8.26 -11.94
N ARG A 291 -1.31 7.08 -11.32
CA ARG A 291 -2.47 6.37 -10.75
C ARG A 291 -2.30 6.14 -9.25
N MET A 292 -1.67 7.13 -8.57
CA MET A 292 -1.25 7.03 -7.18
C MET A 292 -2.39 6.90 -6.15
N HIS A 293 -3.60 7.33 -6.51
CA HIS A 293 -4.79 7.31 -5.65
C HIS A 293 -6.01 6.71 -6.37
N LEU A 294 -6.97 6.21 -5.61
CA LEU A 294 -8.25 5.70 -6.15
C LEU A 294 -8.98 6.70 -7.06
N ASP A 295 -9.06 7.97 -6.69
CA ASP A 295 -9.77 9.02 -7.43
C ASP A 295 -9.13 9.40 -8.79
N THR A 296 -7.94 8.88 -9.08
CA THR A 296 -7.23 9.09 -10.34
C THR A 296 -7.62 8.10 -11.44
N PHE A 297 -8.24 6.96 -11.07
CA PHE A 297 -8.66 5.91 -12.00
C PHE A 297 -10.11 5.44 -11.80
N PHE A 298 -10.80 5.90 -10.74
CA PHE A 298 -12.20 5.62 -10.48
C PHE A 298 -12.89 6.80 -9.79
N ASN A 299 -14.07 7.21 -10.27
CA ASN A 299 -14.84 8.29 -9.64
C ASN A 299 -16.35 8.12 -9.89
N ILE A 300 -17.17 8.55 -8.93
CA ILE A 300 -18.64 8.40 -8.96
C ILE A 300 -19.28 9.65 -9.55
N CYS A 301 -19.95 9.52 -10.70
CA CYS A 301 -20.54 10.66 -11.40
C CYS A 301 -22.06 10.82 -11.21
N SER A 302 -22.77 9.76 -10.83
CA SER A 302 -24.20 9.84 -10.54
C SER A 302 -24.63 8.77 -9.52
N HIS A 303 -25.94 8.66 -9.27
CA HIS A 303 -26.52 7.68 -8.36
C HIS A 303 -26.30 6.22 -8.83
N ASN A 304 -26.13 6.01 -10.13
CA ASN A 304 -25.97 4.70 -10.75
C ASN A 304 -24.81 4.62 -11.77
N CYS A 305 -24.06 5.70 -11.99
CA CYS A 305 -22.91 5.72 -12.91
C CYS A 305 -21.61 6.10 -12.21
N CYS A 306 -20.52 5.50 -12.69
CA CYS A 306 -19.16 5.85 -12.32
C CYS A 306 -18.27 5.87 -13.56
N VAL A 307 -17.16 6.61 -13.49
CA VAL A 307 -16.11 6.64 -14.51
C VAL A 307 -14.94 5.80 -14.03
N MET A 308 -14.40 4.94 -14.90
CA MET A 308 -13.26 4.08 -14.56
C MET A 308 -12.29 3.97 -15.74
N LEU A 309 -10.99 3.97 -15.45
CA LEU A 309 -9.95 3.74 -16.45
C LEU A 309 -10.06 2.33 -17.04
N GLU A 310 -10.08 2.22 -18.37
CA GLU A 310 -10.29 0.94 -19.04
C GLU A 310 -9.18 -0.08 -18.79
N THR A 311 -7.94 0.37 -18.67
CA THR A 311 -6.79 -0.50 -18.50
C THR A 311 -6.72 -1.13 -17.12
N VAL A 312 -7.45 -0.62 -16.11
CA VAL A 312 -7.54 -1.27 -14.78
C VAL A 312 -8.71 -2.24 -14.64
N MET A 313 -9.51 -2.44 -15.70
CA MET A 313 -10.68 -3.31 -15.69
C MET A 313 -10.39 -4.70 -16.26
N GLY A 314 -11.06 -5.69 -15.69
CA GLY A 314 -11.15 -7.04 -16.23
C GLY A 314 -10.02 -7.97 -15.79
N GLU A 315 -10.33 -9.26 -15.72
CA GLU A 315 -9.43 -10.28 -15.17
C GLU A 315 -8.14 -10.45 -16.00
N GLU A 316 -8.21 -10.18 -17.30
CA GLU A 316 -7.08 -10.25 -18.21
C GLU A 316 -6.17 -9.02 -18.18
N SER A 317 -6.58 -7.93 -17.54
CA SER A 317 -5.73 -6.75 -17.43
C SER A 317 -4.50 -7.04 -16.55
N PRO A 318 -3.29 -6.67 -17.01
CA PRO A 318 -2.07 -6.81 -16.23
C PRO A 318 -2.01 -5.82 -15.06
N ILE A 319 -2.77 -4.73 -15.09
CA ILE A 319 -2.82 -3.70 -14.05
C ILE A 319 -4.19 -3.62 -13.37
N ARG A 320 -4.98 -4.70 -13.44
CA ARG A 320 -6.31 -4.74 -12.82
C ARG A 320 -6.28 -4.43 -11.33
N ARG A 321 -7.37 -3.89 -10.78
CA ARG A 321 -7.53 -3.73 -9.34
C ARG A 321 -8.34 -4.87 -8.75
N VAL A 322 -8.05 -5.23 -7.50
CA VAL A 322 -8.76 -6.28 -6.77
C VAL A 322 -9.29 -5.76 -5.44
N VAL A 323 -10.42 -6.28 -5.00
CA VAL A 323 -11.15 -5.80 -3.83
C VAL A 323 -11.18 -6.85 -2.73
N THR A 324 -10.87 -6.41 -1.52
CA THR A 324 -11.23 -7.10 -0.28
C THR A 324 -12.38 -6.34 0.38
N GLU A 325 -13.51 -7.01 0.58
CA GLU A 325 -14.69 -6.43 1.23
C GLU A 325 -14.75 -6.87 2.70
N TYR A 326 -14.73 -5.88 3.59
CA TYR A 326 -14.94 -6.05 5.01
C TYR A 326 -16.38 -5.68 5.37
N THR A 327 -17.05 -6.51 6.17
CA THR A 327 -18.40 -6.23 6.69
C THR A 327 -18.40 -6.30 8.21
N LYS A 328 -19.11 -5.37 8.87
CA LYS A 328 -19.34 -5.42 10.32
C LYS A 328 -20.18 -6.62 10.70
N ASN A 329 -19.67 -7.43 11.63
CA ASN A 329 -20.42 -8.49 12.28
C ASN A 329 -21.37 -7.94 13.37
N GLY A 330 -22.13 -8.82 14.02
CA GLY A 330 -23.07 -8.44 15.09
C GLY A 330 -22.42 -7.78 16.32
N ASN A 331 -21.10 -7.93 16.49
CA ASN A 331 -20.32 -7.30 17.56
C ASN A 331 -19.70 -5.96 17.13
N GLY A 332 -20.02 -5.47 15.93
CA GLY A 332 -19.50 -4.20 15.40
C GLY A 332 -18.06 -4.26 14.87
N LYS A 333 -17.43 -5.44 14.82
CA LYS A 333 -16.09 -5.62 14.25
C LYS A 333 -16.16 -5.93 12.77
N TYR A 334 -15.24 -5.36 11.99
CA TYR A 334 -15.11 -5.67 10.57
C TYR A 334 -14.43 -7.02 10.34
N GLU A 335 -15.01 -7.83 9.47
CA GLU A 335 -14.48 -9.13 9.05
C GLU A 335 -14.48 -9.22 7.52
N VAL A 336 -13.49 -9.91 6.96
CA VAL A 336 -13.44 -10.16 5.52
C VAL A 336 -14.61 -11.04 5.11
N THR A 337 -15.40 -10.57 4.15
CA THR A 337 -16.58 -11.27 3.62
C THR A 337 -16.44 -11.68 2.15
N ARG A 338 -15.64 -10.91 1.40
CA ARG A 338 -15.26 -11.23 0.03
C ARG A 338 -13.80 -10.83 -0.19
N PHE A 339 -13.10 -11.60 -1.01
CA PHE A 339 -11.66 -11.46 -1.17
C PHE A 339 -11.26 -11.63 -2.63
N ASN A 340 -10.30 -10.84 -3.11
CA ASN A 340 -9.78 -10.84 -4.48
C ASN A 340 -10.84 -10.71 -5.58
N VAL A 341 -11.89 -9.93 -5.34
CA VAL A 341 -12.89 -9.67 -6.39
C VAL A 341 -12.32 -8.64 -7.36
N GLU A 342 -12.34 -8.91 -8.66
CA GLU A 342 -11.95 -7.91 -9.66
C GLU A 342 -12.80 -6.64 -9.53
N PHE A 343 -12.15 -5.47 -9.53
CA PHE A 343 -12.77 -4.21 -9.12
C PHE A 343 -13.94 -3.79 -10.03
N SER A 344 -13.80 -3.91 -11.35
CA SER A 344 -14.89 -3.53 -12.27
C SER A 344 -16.10 -4.46 -12.12
N LYS A 345 -15.89 -5.73 -11.81
CA LYS A 345 -16.93 -6.70 -11.48
C LYS A 345 -17.61 -6.33 -10.16
N PHE A 346 -16.83 -6.02 -9.12
CA PHE A 346 -17.35 -5.55 -7.83
C PHE A 346 -18.26 -4.33 -7.99
N ILE A 347 -17.81 -3.32 -8.75
CA ILE A 347 -18.56 -2.09 -8.98
C ILE A 347 -19.87 -2.33 -9.75
N ARG A 348 -19.87 -3.25 -10.73
CA ARG A 348 -21.11 -3.65 -11.42
C ARG A 348 -22.09 -4.38 -10.50
N GLU A 349 -21.60 -5.23 -9.60
CA GLU A 349 -22.42 -5.93 -8.60
C GLU A 349 -23.02 -4.95 -7.56
N GLU A 350 -22.31 -3.86 -7.25
CA GLU A 350 -22.84 -2.72 -6.48
C GLU A 350 -23.84 -1.86 -7.28
N GLY A 351 -24.21 -2.27 -8.49
CA GLY A 351 -25.25 -1.64 -9.31
C GLY A 351 -24.81 -0.40 -10.08
N TYR A 352 -23.50 -0.15 -10.22
CA TYR A 352 -23.02 0.94 -11.08
C TYR A 352 -22.87 0.50 -12.54
N HIS A 353 -23.26 1.40 -13.44
CA HIS A 353 -22.84 1.39 -14.83
C HIS A 353 -21.49 2.09 -14.96
N ILE A 354 -20.50 1.39 -15.50
CA ILE A 354 -19.15 1.92 -15.66
C ILE A 354 -19.03 2.60 -17.02
N ILE A 355 -18.62 3.86 -17.02
CA ILE A 355 -18.26 4.66 -18.19
C ILE A 355 -16.74 4.55 -18.39
N PRO A 356 -16.26 3.80 -19.40
CA PRO A 356 -14.83 3.56 -19.58
C PRO A 356 -14.13 4.78 -20.20
N VAL A 357 -13.00 5.16 -19.62
CA VAL A 357 -12.09 6.17 -20.17
C VAL A 357 -10.75 5.58 -20.54
N THR A 358 -10.09 6.19 -21.52
CA THR A 358 -8.78 5.74 -22.00
C THR A 358 -7.65 6.33 -21.15
N GLU A 359 -6.44 5.79 -21.29
CA GLU A 359 -5.25 6.34 -20.63
C GLU A 359 -5.03 7.81 -20.99
N LYS A 360 -5.17 8.16 -22.28
CA LYS A 360 -5.07 9.57 -22.73
C LYS A 360 -6.05 10.50 -22.01
N GLN A 361 -7.28 10.05 -21.76
CA GLN A 361 -8.27 10.84 -21.02
C GLN A 361 -7.90 10.94 -19.54
N GLN A 362 -7.35 9.86 -18.96
CA GLN A 362 -6.87 9.85 -17.58
C GLN A 362 -5.66 10.77 -17.37
N GLU A 363 -4.68 10.75 -18.28
CA GLU A 363 -3.52 11.66 -18.31
C GLU A 363 -3.93 13.13 -18.45
N GLN A 364 -5.12 13.38 -19.02
CA GLN A 364 -5.75 14.70 -19.12
C GLN A 364 -6.67 15.01 -17.93
N TYR A 365 -6.57 14.24 -16.85
CA TYR A 365 -7.35 14.37 -15.61
C TYR A 365 -8.86 14.21 -15.80
N GLY A 366 -9.31 13.51 -16.84
CA GLY A 366 -10.72 13.36 -17.17
C GLY A 366 -11.56 12.60 -16.14
N ILE A 367 -10.92 11.82 -15.26
CA ILE A 367 -11.56 11.11 -14.14
C ILE A 367 -11.68 12.00 -12.90
N ASN A 368 -10.78 12.97 -12.74
CA ASN A 368 -10.63 13.76 -11.50
C ASN A 368 -11.59 14.98 -11.46
N PHE A 369 -12.84 14.77 -11.89
CA PHE A 369 -13.93 15.75 -11.81
C PHE A 369 -14.53 15.78 -10.40
N LEU A 370 -15.15 16.90 -10.03
CA LEU A 370 -15.88 17.01 -8.77
C LEU A 370 -17.38 16.79 -9.01
N ASN A 371 -17.94 15.74 -8.40
CA ASN A 371 -19.39 15.56 -8.30
C ASN A 371 -19.93 16.41 -7.14
N ILE A 372 -20.76 17.41 -7.45
CA ILE A 372 -21.38 18.31 -6.47
C ILE A 372 -22.80 17.86 -6.07
N GLY A 373 -23.22 16.72 -6.59
CA GLY A 373 -24.43 15.98 -6.23
C GLY A 373 -25.54 16.06 -7.26
N GLY A 374 -26.46 15.09 -7.21
CA GLY A 374 -27.59 15.01 -8.14
C GLY A 374 -27.18 14.77 -9.59
N GLY A 375 -26.02 14.13 -9.82
CA GLY A 375 -25.47 13.89 -11.15
C GLY A 375 -24.72 15.09 -11.75
N VAL A 376 -24.60 16.22 -11.04
CA VAL A 376 -23.91 17.41 -11.55
C VAL A 376 -22.40 17.29 -11.30
N CYS A 377 -21.61 17.23 -12.36
CA CYS A 377 -20.16 17.13 -12.30
C CYS A 377 -19.48 18.38 -12.86
N ILE A 378 -18.55 18.97 -12.11
CA ILE A 378 -17.65 20.01 -12.59
C ILE A 378 -16.38 19.35 -13.11
N THR A 379 -16.03 19.59 -14.37
CA THR A 379 -14.89 18.95 -15.05
C THR A 379 -14.17 19.93 -15.97
N MET A 380 -13.00 19.55 -16.47
CA MET A 380 -12.23 20.30 -17.46
C MET A 380 -11.96 19.50 -18.74
N ASP A 381 -12.13 18.18 -18.72
CA ASP A 381 -11.87 17.33 -19.88
C ASP A 381 -13.14 17.16 -20.72
N GLU A 382 -13.17 17.83 -21.86
CA GLU A 382 -14.28 17.75 -22.82
C GLU A 382 -14.47 16.33 -23.36
N SER A 383 -13.39 15.58 -23.53
CA SER A 383 -13.43 14.23 -24.12
C SER A 383 -14.18 13.25 -23.22
N THR A 384 -13.86 13.22 -21.93
CA THR A 384 -14.58 12.43 -20.93
C THR A 384 -15.99 12.94 -20.73
N SER A 385 -16.20 14.25 -20.72
CA SER A 385 -17.54 14.87 -20.61
C SER A 385 -18.49 14.38 -21.69
N ARG A 386 -18.02 14.33 -22.95
CA ARG A 386 -18.79 13.82 -24.08
C ARG A 386 -19.15 12.36 -23.90
N LYS A 387 -18.21 11.52 -23.45
CA LYS A 387 -18.49 10.11 -23.13
C LYS A 387 -19.54 9.96 -22.04
N MET A 388 -19.47 10.77 -20.98
CA MET A 388 -20.44 10.77 -19.90
C MET A 388 -21.84 11.10 -20.43
N LEU A 389 -21.99 12.23 -21.14
CA LEU A 389 -23.27 12.68 -21.70
C LEU A 389 -23.86 11.74 -22.77
N GLN A 390 -23.02 10.96 -23.45
CA GLN A 390 -23.46 9.96 -24.44
C GLN A 390 -23.83 8.62 -23.80
N HIS A 391 -23.46 8.39 -22.54
CA HIS A 391 -23.70 7.11 -21.89
C HIS A 391 -25.19 6.96 -21.52
N PRO A 392 -25.88 5.87 -21.93
CA PRO A 392 -27.35 5.75 -21.78
C PRO A 392 -27.89 5.84 -20.35
N HIS A 393 -27.04 5.55 -19.36
CA HIS A 393 -27.41 5.54 -17.95
C HIS A 393 -27.02 6.82 -17.20
N PHE A 394 -26.24 7.72 -17.82
CA PHE A 394 -25.87 8.98 -17.21
C PHE A 394 -26.91 10.04 -17.56
N ASP A 395 -27.65 10.47 -16.54
CA ASP A 395 -28.73 11.47 -16.62
C ASP A 395 -28.34 12.80 -15.96
N GLY A 396 -27.07 12.95 -15.63
CA GLY A 396 -26.51 14.12 -14.94
C GLY A 396 -26.20 15.30 -15.86
N GLU A 397 -25.66 16.35 -15.26
CA GLU A 397 -25.24 17.57 -15.94
C GLU A 397 -23.71 17.75 -15.83
N ILE A 398 -23.12 18.39 -16.83
CA ILE A 398 -21.68 18.69 -16.86
C ILE A 398 -21.46 20.20 -16.88
N ASP A 399 -20.71 20.72 -15.92
CA ASP A 399 -20.19 22.10 -15.90
C ASP A 399 -18.70 22.07 -16.29
N LEU A 400 -18.41 22.40 -17.55
CA LEU A 400 -17.06 22.38 -18.10
C LEU A 400 -16.38 23.73 -17.84
N ILE A 401 -15.24 23.72 -17.15
CA ILE A 401 -14.44 24.92 -16.86
C ILE A 401 -13.00 24.75 -17.31
N ASP A 402 -12.31 25.86 -17.60
CA ASP A 402 -10.87 25.84 -17.80
C ASP A 402 -10.14 25.75 -16.45
N TYR A 403 -9.39 24.67 -16.28
CA TYR A 403 -8.57 24.41 -15.11
C TYR A 403 -7.12 24.03 -15.45
N SER A 404 -6.70 24.33 -16.69
CA SER A 404 -5.41 23.91 -17.25
C SER A 404 -4.18 24.47 -16.53
N GLY A 405 -4.29 25.64 -15.88
CA GLY A 405 -3.20 26.20 -15.07
C GLY A 405 -2.91 25.46 -13.78
N MET A 406 -3.82 24.58 -13.35
CA MET A 406 -3.71 23.82 -12.10
C MET A 406 -3.13 22.43 -12.32
N THR A 407 -3.39 21.82 -13.48
CA THR A 407 -2.97 20.45 -13.81
C THR A 407 -1.46 20.26 -13.88
N THR A 408 -0.67 21.34 -13.96
CA THR A 408 0.79 21.27 -13.89
C THR A 408 1.33 20.75 -12.56
N MET A 409 0.49 20.66 -11.51
CA MET A 409 0.87 20.19 -10.18
C MET A 409 0.35 18.76 -9.86
N TYR A 410 0.12 17.90 -10.87
CA TYR A 410 -0.39 16.51 -10.71
C TYR A 410 -1.83 16.38 -10.18
N GLY A 411 -2.71 17.36 -10.37
CA GLY A 411 -4.10 17.23 -9.91
C GLY A 411 -5.09 18.17 -10.59
N SER A 412 -6.39 17.89 -10.40
CA SER A 412 -7.50 18.66 -10.98
C SER A 412 -8.57 19.00 -9.93
N LEU A 413 -9.82 19.10 -10.34
CA LEU A 413 -10.94 19.66 -9.57
C LEU A 413 -11.25 18.83 -8.32
N HIS A 414 -11.22 17.51 -8.41
CA HIS A 414 -11.44 16.65 -7.25
C HIS A 414 -10.30 16.75 -6.23
N CYS A 415 -9.04 16.67 -6.68
CA CYS A 415 -7.87 16.80 -5.80
C CYS A 415 -7.79 18.20 -5.13
N SER A 416 -8.20 19.24 -5.85
CA SER A 416 -8.17 20.62 -5.33
C SER A 416 -9.32 20.98 -4.39
N SER A 417 -10.22 20.03 -4.11
CA SER A 417 -11.39 20.26 -3.28
C SER A 417 -11.59 19.21 -2.19
N GLN A 418 -11.89 19.67 -0.99
CA GLN A 418 -12.45 18.84 0.07
C GLN A 418 -13.92 19.23 0.31
N VAL A 419 -14.84 18.33 -0.01
CA VAL A 419 -16.23 18.48 0.43
C VAL A 419 -16.29 18.18 1.93
N ILE A 420 -16.72 19.13 2.75
CA ILE A 420 -16.82 18.95 4.21
C ILE A 420 -18.20 18.41 4.59
N GLN A 421 -19.23 18.86 3.89
CA GLN A 421 -20.61 18.52 4.18
C GLN A 421 -21.38 18.25 2.90
N ARG A 422 -22.05 17.10 2.86
CA ARG A 422 -23.03 16.77 1.84
C ARG A 422 -24.41 16.58 2.46
N LYS A 423 -25.44 17.08 1.79
CA LYS A 423 -26.84 16.82 2.09
C LYS A 423 -27.34 15.61 1.31
N LYS A 424 -27.81 14.60 2.05
CA LYS A 424 -28.36 13.36 1.52
C LYS A 424 -29.45 13.61 0.48
N LEU A 425 -29.39 12.86 -0.62
CA LEU A 425 -30.44 12.83 -1.65
C LEU A 425 -31.18 11.49 -1.62
N ALA A 426 -32.52 11.54 -1.71
CA ALA A 426 -33.36 10.35 -1.70
C ALA A 426 -33.02 9.35 -2.83
N VAL A 427 -32.57 9.86 -3.99
CA VAL A 427 -32.14 9.03 -5.13
C VAL A 427 -30.96 8.10 -4.78
N ASN A 428 -30.19 8.40 -3.73
CA ASN A 428 -29.08 7.56 -3.30
C ASN A 428 -29.49 6.54 -2.20
N GLU A 429 -30.74 6.57 -1.71
CA GLU A 429 -31.19 5.70 -0.61
C GLU A 429 -31.38 4.23 -0.99
N PHE A 430 -31.61 3.90 -2.27
CA PHE A 430 -31.77 2.50 -2.71
C PHE A 430 -30.54 1.65 -2.39
N ARG A 431 -29.34 2.28 -2.33
CA ARG A 431 -28.06 1.65 -1.97
C ARG A 431 -27.94 1.27 -0.50
N ASN A 432 -28.92 1.63 0.33
CA ASN A 432 -28.99 1.23 1.73
C ASN A 432 -29.65 -0.16 1.91
N THR A 433 -30.15 -0.77 0.83
CA THR A 433 -30.74 -2.12 0.89
C THR A 433 -29.62 -3.15 0.86
N PRO A 434 -29.44 -3.98 1.90
CA PRO A 434 -28.39 -4.99 1.90
C PRO A 434 -28.60 -5.96 0.74
N LEU A 435 -27.66 -6.01 -0.20
CA LEU A 435 -27.60 -7.13 -1.13
C LEU A 435 -27.46 -8.42 -0.31
N LYS A 436 -28.18 -9.48 -0.70
CA LYS A 436 -27.92 -10.83 -0.19
C LYS A 436 -26.57 -11.27 -0.76
N ILE A 437 -25.50 -10.88 -0.10
CA ILE A 437 -24.15 -11.28 -0.45
C ILE A 437 -24.01 -12.75 -0.06
N GLN A 438 -23.79 -13.62 -1.04
CA GLN A 438 -23.24 -14.93 -0.74
C GLN A 438 -21.84 -14.71 -0.19
N SER A 439 -21.66 -14.99 1.10
CA SER A 439 -20.34 -15.05 1.70
C SER A 439 -19.49 -16.00 0.86
N GLN A 440 -18.39 -15.51 0.31
CA GLN A 440 -17.36 -16.43 -0.14
C GLN A 440 -16.82 -17.06 1.15
N PRO A 441 -16.85 -18.39 1.32
CA PRO A 441 -16.25 -19.02 2.48
C PRO A 441 -14.75 -18.74 2.44
N TYR A 442 -14.34 -17.67 3.11
CA TYR A 442 -12.94 -17.37 3.31
C TYR A 442 -12.50 -18.07 4.59
N MET A 443 -11.90 -19.24 4.34
CA MET A 443 -11.14 -20.02 5.30
C MET A 443 -11.97 -20.65 6.42
N THR A 444 -12.24 -21.95 6.31
CA THR A 444 -12.75 -22.80 7.38
C THR A 444 -11.65 -23.10 8.43
N GLN A 445 -11.89 -24.02 9.36
CA GLN A 445 -10.93 -24.43 10.38
C GLN A 445 -10.40 -25.83 10.00
N CYS A 446 -9.09 -25.97 9.77
CA CYS A 446 -8.51 -27.23 9.31
C CYS A 446 -8.56 -28.32 10.40
N ARG A 447 -9.03 -29.52 10.03
CA ARG A 447 -8.95 -30.75 10.82
C ARG A 447 -8.19 -31.80 10.00
N GLU A 448 -6.95 -32.09 10.41
CA GLU A 448 -6.01 -33.05 9.81
C GLU A 448 -5.72 -32.91 8.30
N PHE A 449 -4.50 -33.25 7.87
CA PHE A 449 -4.08 -33.07 6.47
C PHE A 449 -4.58 -34.25 5.62
N GLU A 450 -5.70 -34.07 4.90
CA GLU A 450 -6.17 -35.08 3.93
C GLU A 450 -5.38 -35.05 2.61
N ASN A 451 -4.76 -33.92 2.25
CA ASN A 451 -4.01 -33.73 1.00
C ASN A 451 -2.63 -33.07 1.22
N GLN A 452 -1.76 -33.19 0.22
CA GLN A 452 -0.42 -32.59 0.22
C GLN A 452 -0.43 -31.13 -0.25
N SER A 453 -1.55 -30.66 -0.82
CA SER A 453 -1.72 -29.36 -1.46
C SER A 453 -2.73 -28.46 -0.70
N SER A 454 -2.64 -27.15 -0.93
CA SER A 454 -3.52 -26.14 -0.33
C SER A 454 -4.25 -25.32 -1.40
N ASN A 455 -5.43 -24.80 -1.06
CA ASN A 455 -6.17 -23.82 -1.84
C ASN A 455 -5.89 -22.36 -1.43
N ASN A 456 -5.03 -22.13 -0.44
CA ASN A 456 -4.60 -20.81 -0.02
C ASN A 456 -3.08 -20.67 -0.25
N VAL A 457 -2.66 -19.56 -0.85
CA VAL A 457 -1.25 -19.24 -1.04
C VAL A 457 -0.92 -17.82 -0.61
N LEU A 458 0.33 -17.62 -0.17
CA LEU A 458 0.93 -16.31 -0.03
C LEU A 458 1.84 -16.07 -1.23
N ILE A 459 1.64 -14.97 -1.94
CA ILE A 459 2.56 -14.48 -2.95
C ILE A 459 3.45 -13.44 -2.29
N VAL A 460 4.76 -13.70 -2.24
CA VAL A 460 5.75 -12.75 -1.76
C VAL A 460 6.61 -12.33 -2.94
N VAL A 461 6.48 -11.07 -3.35
CA VAL A 461 7.34 -10.52 -4.39
C VAL A 461 8.59 -9.91 -3.76
N PRO A 462 9.80 -10.37 -4.12
CA PRO A 462 11.03 -9.77 -3.63
C PRO A 462 11.14 -8.31 -4.09
N SER A 463 11.71 -7.45 -3.25
CA SER A 463 12.01 -6.08 -3.67
C SER A 463 13.08 -6.09 -4.78
N TYR A 464 13.07 -5.08 -5.64
CA TYR A 464 14.06 -4.95 -6.73
C TYR A 464 15.50 -4.98 -6.18
N HIS A 465 15.79 -4.18 -5.16
CA HIS A 465 17.11 -4.09 -4.53
C HIS A 465 17.58 -5.42 -3.93
N ALA A 466 16.66 -6.23 -3.44
CA ALA A 466 16.90 -7.55 -2.86
C ALA A 466 17.39 -8.58 -3.89
N VAL A 467 16.73 -8.64 -5.05
CA VAL A 467 17.15 -9.55 -6.14
C VAL A 467 18.58 -9.22 -6.56
N HIS A 468 18.94 -7.94 -6.61
CA HIS A 468 20.29 -7.51 -6.98
C HIS A 468 21.35 -7.74 -5.91
N THR A 469 21.07 -7.47 -4.63
CA THR A 469 22.09 -7.61 -3.56
C THR A 469 22.47 -9.06 -3.28
N ASN A 470 21.52 -10.01 -3.34
CA ASN A 470 21.83 -11.44 -3.18
C ASN A 470 22.57 -12.02 -4.38
N VAL A 471 22.22 -11.59 -5.59
CA VAL A 471 22.97 -11.89 -6.82
C VAL A 471 24.41 -11.36 -6.69
N THR A 472 24.63 -10.20 -6.07
CA THR A 472 25.98 -9.65 -5.85
C THR A 472 26.80 -10.44 -4.80
N LYS A 473 26.14 -11.06 -3.81
CA LYS A 473 26.82 -11.95 -2.83
C LYS A 473 27.07 -13.36 -3.38
N ALA A 474 26.18 -13.91 -4.20
CA ALA A 474 26.35 -15.23 -4.83
C ALA A 474 27.28 -15.20 -6.06
N LEU A 475 27.33 -14.09 -6.81
CA LEU A 475 28.20 -13.91 -7.98
C LEU A 475 29.55 -13.29 -7.66
N SER A 476 30.03 -13.34 -6.40
CA SER A 476 31.43 -13.00 -6.10
C SER A 476 32.44 -13.95 -6.78
N ALA A 477 31.98 -14.91 -7.58
CA ALA A 477 32.80 -15.77 -8.45
C ALA A 477 32.62 -15.55 -9.97
N ALA A 478 31.65 -14.74 -10.45
CA ALA A 478 31.49 -14.53 -11.90
C ALA A 478 31.03 -13.10 -12.27
N LYS A 479 31.98 -12.35 -12.86
CA LYS A 479 31.87 -11.15 -13.71
C LYS A 479 30.74 -10.16 -13.37
N HIS A 480 31.13 -9.06 -12.72
CA HIS A 480 30.35 -7.83 -12.60
C HIS A 480 29.96 -7.25 -13.97
N GLU A 481 28.65 -7.22 -14.28
CA GLU A 481 28.08 -6.24 -15.20
C GLU A 481 27.27 -5.23 -14.39
N LEU A 482 27.69 -3.96 -14.44
CA LEU A 482 26.90 -2.84 -13.92
C LEU A 482 25.63 -2.69 -14.77
N ILE A 483 24.47 -2.91 -14.16
CA ILE A 483 23.17 -2.80 -14.81
C ILE A 483 22.81 -1.32 -15.00
N SER A 484 22.38 -0.92 -16.20
CA SER A 484 22.03 0.47 -16.52
C SER A 484 20.68 0.88 -15.92
N SER A 485 20.42 2.19 -15.76
CA SER A 485 19.12 2.70 -15.29
C SER A 485 17.91 2.29 -16.16
N ASN A 486 18.13 2.07 -17.45
CA ASN A 486 17.10 1.58 -18.38
C ASN A 486 16.72 0.11 -18.10
N ASP A 487 17.69 -0.70 -17.69
CA ASP A 487 17.43 -2.10 -17.34
C ASP A 487 16.60 -2.21 -16.07
N ILE A 488 16.80 -1.31 -15.09
CA ILE A 488 16.02 -1.23 -13.85
C ILE A 488 14.53 -1.06 -14.14
N SER A 489 14.19 -0.12 -15.01
CA SER A 489 12.80 0.19 -15.37
C SER A 489 12.14 -0.98 -16.08
N ARG A 490 12.88 -1.64 -16.99
CA ARG A 490 12.40 -2.84 -17.70
C ARG A 490 12.16 -4.03 -16.77
N ILE A 491 13.04 -4.24 -15.80
CA ILE A 491 12.90 -5.32 -14.80
C ILE A 491 11.69 -5.06 -13.89
N LYS A 492 11.48 -3.80 -13.45
CA LYS A 492 10.29 -3.43 -12.67
C LYS A 492 8.99 -3.75 -13.41
N GLU A 493 8.93 -3.42 -14.71
CA GLU A 493 7.78 -3.74 -15.56
C GLU A 493 7.57 -5.26 -15.68
N GLN A 494 8.64 -6.01 -15.92
CA GLN A 494 8.55 -7.47 -16.01
C GLN A 494 8.11 -8.11 -14.69
N HIS A 495 8.57 -7.61 -13.54
CA HIS A 495 8.12 -8.10 -12.23
C HIS A 495 6.62 -7.90 -12.02
N ARG A 496 6.08 -6.73 -12.41
CA ARG A 496 4.63 -6.46 -12.36
C ARG A 496 3.85 -7.45 -13.20
N HIS A 497 4.28 -7.68 -14.45
CA HIS A 497 3.62 -8.63 -15.33
C HIS A 497 3.66 -10.06 -14.80
N ILE A 498 4.80 -10.50 -14.25
CA ILE A 498 4.94 -11.84 -13.66
C ILE A 498 4.00 -12.00 -12.46
N LEU A 499 3.95 -11.02 -11.56
CA LEU A 499 3.02 -11.05 -10.43
C LEU A 499 1.56 -11.09 -10.91
N ALA A 500 1.21 -10.25 -11.89
CA ALA A 500 -0.13 -10.19 -12.44
C ALA A 500 -0.56 -11.50 -13.10
N ASP A 501 0.36 -12.18 -13.79
CA ASP A 501 0.15 -13.49 -14.42
C ASP A 501 0.01 -14.60 -13.37
N ILE A 502 0.94 -14.70 -12.40
CA ILE A 502 0.84 -15.64 -11.27
C ILE A 502 -0.53 -15.52 -10.59
N HIS A 503 -0.89 -14.30 -10.20
CA HIS A 503 -2.16 -14.04 -9.53
C HIS A 503 -3.37 -14.38 -10.41
N ARG A 504 -3.29 -14.15 -11.72
CA ARG A 504 -4.35 -14.51 -12.68
C ARG A 504 -4.51 -16.02 -12.80
N GLN A 505 -3.40 -16.76 -12.94
CA GLN A 505 -3.44 -18.21 -13.01
C GLN A 505 -4.01 -18.81 -11.72
N LEU A 506 -3.65 -18.28 -10.55
CA LEU A 506 -4.21 -18.74 -9.27
C LEU A 506 -5.73 -18.55 -9.22
N ILE A 507 -6.24 -17.35 -9.53
CA ILE A 507 -7.68 -17.08 -9.55
C ILE A 507 -8.40 -17.97 -10.57
N LYS A 508 -7.86 -18.08 -11.79
CA LYS A 508 -8.46 -18.88 -12.88
C LYS A 508 -8.67 -20.34 -12.47
N HIS A 509 -7.75 -20.90 -11.69
CA HIS A 509 -7.82 -22.27 -11.20
C HIS A 509 -8.45 -22.38 -9.81
N GLY A 510 -9.14 -21.34 -9.33
CA GLY A 510 -9.88 -21.36 -8.08
C GLY A 510 -8.99 -21.48 -6.83
N VAL A 511 -7.77 -20.93 -6.87
CA VAL A 511 -6.86 -20.86 -5.73
C VAL A 511 -6.88 -19.45 -5.14
N ASN A 512 -6.98 -19.36 -3.82
CA ASN A 512 -6.99 -18.10 -3.09
C ASN A 512 -5.55 -17.60 -2.87
N SER A 513 -5.31 -16.31 -3.06
CA SER A 513 -3.97 -15.72 -2.97
C SER A 513 -3.93 -14.48 -2.10
N ILE A 514 -3.08 -14.47 -1.09
CA ILE A 514 -2.74 -13.26 -0.33
C ILE A 514 -1.50 -12.66 -0.98
N VAL A 515 -1.58 -11.42 -1.43
CA VAL A 515 -0.44 -10.75 -2.02
C VAL A 515 0.27 -9.93 -0.95
N PHE A 516 1.55 -10.20 -0.75
CA PHE A 516 2.45 -9.40 0.06
C PHE A 516 3.48 -8.75 -0.85
N THR A 517 3.22 -7.50 -1.24
CA THR A 517 4.18 -6.66 -1.98
C THR A 517 4.82 -5.65 -1.05
N GLN A 518 6.06 -5.27 -1.36
CA GLN A 518 6.66 -4.06 -0.81
C GLN A 518 6.57 -2.96 -1.86
N ARG A 519 6.30 -1.74 -1.39
CA ARG A 519 6.39 -0.52 -2.19
C ARG A 519 7.76 -0.47 -2.92
N PRO A 520 7.81 -0.42 -4.26
CA PRO A 520 9.06 -0.54 -5.03
C PRO A 520 10.11 0.55 -4.76
N ASP A 521 9.66 1.66 -4.19
CA ASP A 521 10.38 2.89 -3.84
C ASP A 521 11.08 2.83 -2.48
N ILE A 522 10.71 1.88 -1.61
CA ILE A 522 11.36 1.71 -0.30
C ILE A 522 12.56 0.75 -0.49
N PRO A 523 13.80 1.16 -0.15
CA PRO A 523 14.94 0.24 -0.10
C PRO A 523 14.58 -0.92 0.83
N GLY A 524 14.47 -2.13 0.28
CA GLY A 524 14.08 -3.29 1.05
C GLY A 524 15.20 -3.73 1.99
N ASP A 525 14.84 -4.01 3.24
CA ASP A 525 15.68 -4.76 4.17
C ASP A 525 15.83 -6.22 3.68
N SER A 526 17.02 -6.78 3.85
CA SER A 526 17.55 -7.97 3.17
C SER A 526 17.13 -9.31 3.81
N THR A 527 16.02 -9.37 4.55
CA THR A 527 15.78 -10.54 5.42
C THR A 527 14.51 -11.34 5.10
N ALA A 528 13.76 -10.92 4.08
CA ALA A 528 12.47 -11.53 3.71
C ALA A 528 12.38 -11.86 2.21
N HIS A 529 13.46 -12.36 1.61
CA HIS A 529 13.58 -12.38 0.14
C HIS A 529 12.61 -13.34 -0.54
N PHE A 530 12.45 -14.54 0.00
CA PHE A 530 11.62 -15.58 -0.58
C PHE A 530 10.87 -16.30 0.53
N PRO A 531 9.57 -16.56 0.36
CA PRO A 531 8.74 -17.10 1.42
C PRO A 531 9.19 -18.52 1.82
N THR A 532 9.83 -19.27 0.91
CA THR A 532 10.43 -20.58 1.21
C THR A 532 11.45 -20.54 2.34
N HIS A 533 12.18 -19.44 2.53
CA HIS A 533 13.22 -19.34 3.56
C HIS A 533 12.67 -18.86 4.91
N ASN A 534 11.57 -18.13 4.87
CA ASN A 534 11.10 -17.36 6.02
C ASN A 534 9.74 -17.82 6.54
N ILE A 535 9.02 -18.67 5.81
CA ILE A 535 7.65 -19.03 6.16
C ILE A 535 7.45 -20.53 5.95
N SER A 536 6.78 -21.15 6.91
CA SER A 536 6.11 -22.43 6.71
C SER A 536 4.76 -22.39 7.39
N SER A 537 3.82 -23.15 6.86
CA SER A 537 2.49 -23.32 7.44
C SER A 537 2.24 -24.78 7.75
N HIS A 538 1.68 -25.01 8.92
CA HIS A 538 1.34 -26.31 9.50
C HIS A 538 -0.07 -26.22 10.09
N ALA A 539 -0.59 -27.35 10.57
CA ALA A 539 -1.95 -27.41 11.11
C ALA A 539 -2.13 -26.36 12.22
N ASN A 540 -2.96 -25.35 11.95
CA ASN A 540 -3.26 -24.21 12.82
C ASN A 540 -2.07 -23.32 13.22
N ASN A 541 -0.90 -23.45 12.58
CA ASN A 541 0.30 -22.67 12.90
C ASN A 541 0.99 -22.11 11.64
N ILE A 542 1.29 -20.81 11.65
CA ILE A 542 2.25 -20.19 10.71
C ILE A 542 3.54 -19.93 11.48
N ILE A 543 4.66 -20.35 10.92
CA ILE A 543 5.98 -20.12 11.50
C ILE A 543 6.73 -19.14 10.60
N LEU A 544 7.24 -18.09 11.23
CA LEU A 544 8.13 -17.12 10.60
C LEU A 544 9.56 -17.39 11.05
N TYR A 545 10.42 -17.80 10.12
CA TYR A 545 11.85 -18.06 10.33
C TYR A 545 12.66 -16.80 10.07
N TYR A 546 13.33 -16.30 11.10
CA TYR A 546 14.30 -15.21 11.00
C TYR A 546 15.17 -15.21 12.27
N LYS A 547 16.43 -14.80 12.17
CA LYS A 547 17.26 -14.55 13.35
C LYS A 547 16.81 -13.24 13.99
N GLU A 548 16.77 -13.15 15.33
CA GLU A 548 16.31 -11.91 15.99
C GLU A 548 17.20 -10.71 15.63
N ALA A 549 18.51 -10.94 15.44
CA ALA A 549 19.44 -9.93 14.94
C ALA A 549 19.20 -9.51 13.48
N GLU A 550 18.46 -10.31 12.72
CA GLU A 550 18.04 -10.08 11.32
C GLU A 550 16.55 -9.72 11.23
N ARG A 551 15.89 -9.50 12.37
CA ARG A 551 14.49 -9.12 12.42
C ARG A 551 14.33 -7.75 11.76
N SER A 552 13.58 -7.74 10.66
CA SER A 552 13.26 -6.54 9.92
C SER A 552 11.83 -6.09 10.18
N ASP A 553 11.59 -4.79 9.96
CA ASP A 553 10.23 -4.23 9.86
C ASP A 553 9.37 -5.00 8.84
N ARG A 554 10.00 -5.60 7.82
CA ARG A 554 9.32 -6.38 6.79
C ARG A 554 8.74 -7.67 7.34
N MET A 555 9.46 -8.38 8.22
CA MET A 555 8.93 -9.57 8.90
C MET A 555 7.77 -9.23 9.84
N ASP A 556 7.86 -8.11 10.57
CA ASP A 556 6.77 -7.67 11.42
C ASP A 556 5.53 -7.23 10.64
N LYS A 557 5.71 -6.56 9.49
CA LYS A 557 4.61 -6.23 8.56
C LYS A 557 3.97 -7.46 7.96
N LEU A 558 4.76 -8.43 7.53
CA LEU A 558 4.26 -9.72 7.05
C LEU A 558 3.44 -10.43 8.12
N ALA A 559 3.95 -10.51 9.36
CA ALA A 559 3.22 -11.10 10.48
C ALA A 559 1.91 -10.36 10.77
N LYS A 560 1.88 -9.03 10.68
CA LYS A 560 0.67 -8.22 10.83
C LYS A 560 -0.34 -8.47 9.71
N ASN A 561 0.11 -8.51 8.46
CA ASN A 561 -0.75 -8.79 7.31
C ASN A 561 -1.34 -10.21 7.42
N LEU A 562 -0.52 -11.22 7.73
CA LEU A 562 -1.02 -12.57 7.97
C LEU A 562 -1.98 -12.62 9.16
N ASN A 563 -1.71 -11.90 10.26
CA ASN A 563 -2.65 -11.79 11.38
C ASN A 563 -3.98 -11.14 10.99
N MET A 564 -4.00 -10.22 10.03
CA MET A 564 -5.24 -9.61 9.55
C MET A 564 -6.15 -10.65 8.87
N PHE A 565 -5.56 -11.61 8.16
CA PHE A 565 -6.29 -12.68 7.47
C PHE A 565 -6.56 -13.89 8.36
N TYR A 566 -5.64 -14.25 9.25
CA TYR A 566 -5.65 -15.49 10.05
C TYR A 566 -5.84 -15.30 11.56
N ARG A 567 -6.22 -14.09 12.01
CA ARG A 567 -6.48 -13.81 13.43
C ARG A 567 -7.41 -14.85 14.02
N GLU A 568 -7.06 -15.38 15.19
CA GLU A 568 -7.87 -16.39 15.92
C GLU A 568 -8.00 -17.75 15.22
N LYS A 569 -7.57 -17.87 13.94
CA LYS A 569 -7.59 -19.10 13.13
C LYS A 569 -6.24 -19.83 13.13
N ALA A 570 -5.14 -19.10 13.25
CA ALA A 570 -3.81 -19.68 13.34
C ALA A 570 -2.95 -18.97 14.39
N THR A 571 -2.06 -19.71 15.04
CA THR A 571 -1.00 -19.11 15.85
C THR A 571 0.13 -18.71 14.91
N ILE A 572 0.44 -17.41 14.87
CA ILE A 572 1.64 -16.93 14.18
C ILE A 572 2.79 -16.95 15.18
N GLN A 573 3.62 -17.99 15.10
CA GLN A 573 4.83 -18.11 15.89
C GLN A 573 5.93 -17.27 15.25
N LYS A 574 6.27 -16.20 15.96
CA LYS A 574 7.37 -15.31 15.63
C LYS A 574 8.64 -15.93 16.18
N ASN A 575 9.52 -16.39 15.29
CA ASN A 575 10.86 -16.89 15.60
C ASN A 575 10.92 -18.34 16.15
N VAL A 576 11.99 -19.03 15.80
CA VAL A 576 12.45 -20.26 16.46
C VAL A 576 13.54 -19.83 17.44
N GLU A 577 13.31 -19.95 18.75
CA GLU A 577 14.17 -19.34 19.79
C GLU A 577 15.62 -19.86 19.81
N ASP A 578 15.91 -20.97 19.14
CA ASP A 578 17.20 -21.66 19.18
C ASP A 578 18.08 -21.35 17.94
N GLN A 579 19.24 -20.74 18.18
CA GLN A 579 20.20 -20.35 17.13
C GLN A 579 20.67 -21.53 16.28
N THR A 580 20.86 -22.71 16.86
CA THR A 580 21.28 -23.93 16.12
C THR A 580 20.21 -24.35 15.11
N THR A 581 18.93 -24.23 15.49
CA THR A 581 17.81 -24.52 14.62
C THR A 581 17.67 -23.47 13.51
N LEU A 582 17.91 -22.18 13.80
CA LEU A 582 17.90 -21.10 12.80
C LEU A 582 19.07 -21.16 11.81
N ASP A 583 20.22 -21.67 12.25
CA ASP A 583 21.38 -21.86 11.36
C ASP A 583 21.15 -23.00 10.35
N PHE A 584 20.21 -23.92 10.63
CA PHE A 584 19.88 -25.06 9.78
C PHE A 584 18.56 -24.88 9.00
N ILE A 585 17.49 -24.41 9.64
CA ILE A 585 16.16 -24.32 9.06
C ILE A 585 15.94 -22.94 8.44
N GLN A 586 15.97 -22.92 7.10
CA GLN A 586 15.51 -21.79 6.30
C GLN A 586 14.16 -22.16 5.71
N GLY A 587 13.14 -22.26 6.57
CA GLY A 587 11.78 -22.62 6.19
C GLY A 587 11.66 -23.92 5.38
N THR A 588 10.82 -23.89 4.35
CA THR A 588 10.61 -25.01 3.42
C THR A 588 11.73 -25.15 2.38
N ALA A 589 12.76 -24.30 2.38
CA ALA A 589 13.94 -24.52 1.56
C ALA A 589 14.78 -25.69 2.12
N SER A 590 14.97 -25.72 3.44
CA SER A 590 15.73 -26.79 4.11
C SER A 590 14.94 -28.07 4.37
N LEU A 591 13.59 -28.01 4.35
CA LEU A 591 12.72 -29.13 4.74
C LEU A 591 11.60 -29.36 3.71
N VAL A 592 11.45 -30.62 3.26
CA VAL A 592 10.35 -31.05 2.41
C VAL A 592 9.42 -31.95 3.23
N PHE A 593 8.19 -31.51 3.42
CA PHE A 593 7.23 -32.18 4.28
C PHE A 593 6.31 -33.10 3.48
N ASP A 594 6.18 -34.37 3.88
CA ASP A 594 5.07 -35.25 3.51
C ASP A 594 3.97 -35.12 4.58
N ARG A 595 2.97 -34.30 4.26
CA ARG A 595 1.91 -33.90 5.20
C ARG A 595 0.92 -35.02 5.47
N ILE A 596 0.68 -35.86 4.47
CA ILE A 596 -0.24 -37.02 4.55
C ILE A 596 0.33 -38.04 5.53
N HIS A 597 1.61 -38.42 5.38
CA HIS A 597 2.24 -39.42 6.24
C HIS A 597 2.93 -38.84 7.48
N LYS A 598 2.93 -37.51 7.65
CA LYS A 598 3.57 -36.81 8.76
C LYS A 598 5.08 -37.09 8.81
N ARG A 599 5.77 -37.01 7.67
CA ARG A 599 7.24 -37.14 7.57
C ARG A 599 7.88 -35.84 7.10
N ALA A 600 9.10 -35.56 7.54
CA ALA A 600 9.89 -34.42 7.04
C ALA A 600 11.24 -34.93 6.51
N PHE A 601 11.56 -34.55 5.28
CA PHE A 601 12.77 -34.96 4.58
C PHE A 601 13.77 -33.81 4.52
N TYR A 602 15.07 -34.15 4.59
CA TYR A 602 16.16 -33.18 4.46
C TYR A 602 17.39 -33.80 3.78
N VAL A 603 18.22 -32.93 3.18
CA VAL A 603 19.51 -33.32 2.61
C VAL A 603 20.62 -33.18 3.66
N ILE A 604 21.53 -34.16 3.71
CA ILE A 604 22.71 -34.15 4.58
C ILE A 604 23.79 -33.28 3.92
N SER A 605 23.79 -31.98 4.23
CA SER A 605 24.76 -31.03 3.71
C SER A 605 25.98 -30.84 4.63
N MET A 606 25.84 -31.03 5.95
CA MET A 606 26.94 -30.87 6.92
C MET A 606 26.97 -32.01 7.95
N SER A 607 28.02 -32.84 7.92
CA SER A 607 28.17 -34.00 8.82
C SER A 607 28.47 -33.65 10.29
N THR A 608 28.48 -32.37 10.66
CA THR A 608 28.88 -31.87 11.99
C THR A 608 27.75 -31.20 12.76
N ILE A 609 26.52 -31.15 12.22
CA ILE A 609 25.38 -30.51 12.88
C ILE A 609 24.62 -31.55 13.72
N ASP A 610 24.39 -31.25 15.00
CA ASP A 610 23.51 -32.03 15.87
C ASP A 610 22.05 -31.81 15.44
N THR A 611 21.43 -32.85 14.86
CA THR A 611 20.07 -32.81 14.34
C THR A 611 19.00 -33.07 15.40
N SER A 612 19.36 -33.40 16.64
CA SER A 612 18.40 -33.81 17.68
C SER A 612 17.38 -32.72 18.00
N LYS A 613 17.82 -31.46 18.07
CA LYS A 613 16.94 -30.31 18.29
C LYS A 613 16.01 -30.02 17.10
N ILE A 614 16.51 -30.23 15.89
CA ILE A 614 15.72 -30.06 14.65
C ILE A 614 14.63 -31.13 14.60
N GLU A 615 14.95 -32.37 14.99
CA GLU A 615 13.98 -33.44 15.10
C GLU A 615 12.91 -33.14 16.17
N GLU A 616 13.29 -32.61 17.33
CA GLU A 616 12.34 -32.16 18.36
C GLU A 616 11.43 -31.04 17.83
N PHE A 617 11.99 -30.06 17.13
CA PHE A 617 11.23 -29.02 16.48
C PHE A 617 10.23 -29.59 15.46
N VAL A 618 10.67 -30.45 14.53
CA VAL A 618 9.80 -31.11 13.55
C VAL A 618 8.68 -31.93 14.23
N LYS A 619 8.98 -32.60 15.34
CA LYS A 619 7.98 -33.30 16.16
C LYS A 619 6.96 -32.34 16.78
N SER A 620 7.40 -31.18 17.24
CA SER A 620 6.50 -30.13 17.76
C SER A 620 5.51 -29.61 16.71
N LEU A 621 5.86 -29.72 15.42
CA LEU A 621 4.98 -29.38 14.30
C LEU A 621 3.98 -30.49 13.95
N GLY A 622 4.05 -31.63 14.64
CA GLY A 622 3.16 -32.77 14.45
C GLY A 622 3.64 -33.81 13.43
N TYR A 623 4.92 -33.77 13.02
CA TYR A 623 5.53 -34.78 12.16
C TYR A 623 6.18 -35.89 13.01
N LYS A 624 6.05 -37.14 12.57
CA LYS A 624 6.47 -38.33 13.30
C LYS A 624 7.89 -38.76 12.97
N GLU A 625 8.33 -38.54 11.74
CA GLU A 625 9.62 -38.99 11.22
C GLU A 625 10.40 -37.82 10.63
N PHE A 626 11.71 -37.78 10.90
CA PHE A 626 12.67 -36.82 10.37
C PHE A 626 13.76 -37.59 9.62
N ILE A 627 13.73 -37.54 8.28
CA ILE A 627 14.40 -38.52 7.41
C ILE A 627 15.48 -37.84 6.54
N PRO A 628 16.75 -38.22 6.67
CA PRO A 628 17.79 -37.82 5.74
C PRO A 628 17.75 -38.69 4.47
N PHE A 629 18.04 -38.11 3.29
CA PHE A 629 18.04 -38.91 2.05
C PHE A 629 19.16 -38.67 1.03
N ALA A 630 20.04 -37.68 1.17
CA ALA A 630 21.17 -37.51 0.24
C ALA A 630 22.40 -36.94 0.96
N LYS A 631 23.61 -37.32 0.52
CA LYS A 631 24.89 -36.88 1.08
C LYS A 631 25.71 -36.17 -0.01
N GLU A 632 25.56 -34.86 -0.14
CA GLU A 632 26.37 -34.12 -1.12
C GLU A 632 27.82 -33.95 -0.63
N ARG A 633 28.78 -34.12 -1.55
CA ARG A 633 30.20 -33.79 -1.29
C ARG A 633 30.37 -32.28 -1.37
N PHE A 634 30.52 -31.61 -0.21
CA PHE A 634 31.03 -30.24 -0.18
C PHE A 634 32.46 -30.20 -0.74
N THR A 635 32.65 -29.60 -1.91
CA THR A 635 33.92 -28.95 -2.24
C THR A 635 33.98 -27.64 -1.47
N LYS A 636 34.94 -27.54 -0.53
CA LYS A 636 35.19 -26.35 0.31
C LYS A 636 34.97 -25.02 -0.45
N GLY A 637 34.05 -24.19 0.04
CA GLY A 637 34.22 -22.73 0.00
C GLY A 637 33.06 -21.87 -0.53
N THR A 638 32.04 -22.43 -1.18
CA THR A 638 30.88 -21.64 -1.67
C THR A 638 29.61 -22.43 -1.46
N LEU A 639 28.70 -21.91 -0.61
CA LEU A 639 27.29 -22.33 -0.61
C LEU A 639 26.72 -21.88 -1.96
N ASP A 640 26.71 -22.77 -2.95
CA ASP A 640 25.97 -22.50 -4.17
C ASP A 640 24.48 -22.67 -3.86
N ILE A 641 23.64 -21.88 -4.53
CA ILE A 641 22.17 -21.84 -4.34
C ILE A 641 21.47 -23.20 -4.59
N LEU A 642 22.22 -24.22 -5.02
CA LEU A 642 21.78 -25.57 -5.41
C LEU A 642 21.71 -26.60 -4.26
N ASP A 643 21.98 -26.21 -3.02
CA ASP A 643 22.11 -27.14 -1.87
C ASP A 643 20.86 -27.20 -0.95
N TYR A 644 19.73 -26.59 -1.35
CA TYR A 644 18.48 -26.63 -0.56
C TYR A 644 17.68 -27.90 -0.85
N THR A 645 17.16 -28.56 0.20
CA THR A 645 16.37 -29.80 0.13
C THR A 645 15.23 -29.74 -0.89
N ASN A 646 14.54 -28.60 -0.99
CA ASN A 646 13.43 -28.42 -1.94
C ASN A 646 13.85 -28.42 -3.41
N SER A 647 15.15 -28.36 -3.72
CA SER A 647 15.70 -28.54 -5.06
C SER A 647 15.91 -30.01 -5.45
N HIS A 648 15.86 -30.92 -4.47
CA HIS A 648 16.16 -32.35 -4.62
C HIS A 648 14.91 -33.23 -4.63
N LEU A 649 13.85 -32.79 -3.95
CA LEU A 649 12.65 -33.57 -3.74
C LEU A 649 11.39 -32.70 -3.80
N PHE A 650 10.47 -33.05 -4.70
CA PHE A 650 9.12 -32.53 -4.73
C PHE A 650 8.14 -33.64 -4.35
N ILE A 651 7.26 -33.34 -3.39
CA ILE A 651 6.24 -34.26 -2.88
C ILE A 651 4.86 -33.67 -3.18
N GLY A 652 4.14 -34.24 -4.15
CA GLY A 652 2.73 -33.97 -4.45
C GLY A 652 1.81 -35.06 -3.89
N THR A 653 0.50 -34.91 -4.05
CA THR A 653 -0.50 -35.82 -3.45
C THR A 653 -0.42 -37.23 -4.03
N LYS A 654 -0.23 -37.36 -5.35
CA LYS A 654 -0.19 -38.65 -6.06
C LYS A 654 1.16 -39.01 -6.69
N PHE A 655 2.12 -38.08 -6.69
CA PHE A 655 3.41 -38.28 -7.31
C PHE A 655 4.54 -37.58 -6.55
N VAL A 656 5.76 -38.04 -6.79
CA VAL A 656 7.00 -37.48 -6.25
C VAL A 656 7.99 -37.29 -7.40
N VAL A 657 8.71 -36.17 -7.39
CA VAL A 657 9.83 -35.93 -8.32
C VAL A 657 11.12 -35.94 -7.51
N MET A 658 12.06 -36.78 -7.90
CA MET A 658 13.34 -36.94 -7.23
C MET A 658 14.45 -37.20 -8.24
N CYS A 659 15.66 -36.70 -7.97
CA CYS A 659 16.80 -36.86 -8.86
C CYS A 659 17.54 -38.18 -8.56
N ARG A 660 17.59 -39.11 -9.52
CA ARG A 660 18.31 -40.38 -9.33
C ARG A 660 19.82 -40.16 -9.20
N ASP A 661 20.36 -39.20 -9.95
CA ASP A 661 21.80 -38.97 -10.07
C ASP A 661 22.45 -38.39 -8.79
N GLU A 662 21.67 -38.12 -7.75
CA GLU A 662 22.15 -37.66 -6.44
C GLU A 662 22.65 -38.76 -5.52
N PHE A 663 22.24 -39.99 -5.79
CA PHE A 663 22.52 -41.13 -4.92
C PHE A 663 23.72 -41.90 -5.47
N GLU A 664 24.80 -41.97 -4.66
CA GLU A 664 26.03 -42.72 -5.02
C GLU A 664 25.74 -44.22 -5.23
N ASN A 665 24.80 -44.78 -4.48
CA ASN A 665 24.41 -46.18 -4.55
C ASN A 665 22.90 -46.32 -4.89
N GLU A 666 22.50 -47.48 -5.42
CA GLU A 666 21.10 -47.76 -5.76
C GLU A 666 20.25 -48.02 -4.51
N ASP A 667 20.85 -48.55 -3.44
CA ASP A 667 20.14 -48.93 -2.21
C ASP A 667 19.54 -47.70 -1.49
N ASP A 668 20.26 -46.58 -1.44
CA ASP A 668 19.82 -45.32 -0.82
C ASP A 668 18.69 -44.68 -1.65
N TYR A 669 18.77 -44.79 -2.98
CA TYR A 669 17.69 -44.35 -3.87
C TYR A 669 16.43 -45.19 -3.68
N GLN A 670 16.58 -46.52 -3.62
CA GLN A 670 15.48 -47.44 -3.35
C GLN A 670 14.90 -47.26 -1.94
N LEU A 671 15.74 -46.94 -0.95
CA LEU A 671 15.31 -46.60 0.39
C LEU A 671 14.43 -45.34 0.37
N LEU A 672 14.85 -44.26 -0.29
CA LEU A 672 14.00 -43.08 -0.44
C LEU A 672 12.70 -43.44 -1.17
N GLN A 673 12.80 -44.19 -2.26
CA GLN A 673 11.66 -44.63 -3.06
C GLN A 673 10.64 -45.43 -2.23
N SER A 674 11.11 -46.23 -1.26
CA SER A 674 10.26 -47.04 -0.39
C SER A 674 9.31 -46.24 0.50
N TYR A 675 9.61 -44.96 0.77
CA TYR A 675 8.71 -44.08 1.51
C TYR A 675 7.50 -43.59 0.68
N PHE A 676 7.54 -43.76 -0.65
CA PHE A 676 6.55 -43.24 -1.60
C PHE A 676 5.86 -44.34 -2.41
N THR A 677 5.64 -45.51 -1.80
CA THR A 677 5.01 -46.67 -2.47
C THR A 677 3.56 -46.43 -2.90
N ASP A 678 2.90 -45.43 -2.31
CA ASP A 678 1.55 -44.96 -2.66
C ASP A 678 1.53 -43.93 -3.81
N ARG A 679 2.70 -43.53 -4.33
CA ARG A 679 2.84 -42.44 -5.31
C ARG A 679 3.61 -42.86 -6.55
N VAL A 680 3.32 -42.19 -7.65
CA VAL A 680 4.10 -42.33 -8.89
C VAL A 680 5.45 -41.63 -8.71
N VAL A 681 6.53 -42.39 -8.85
CA VAL A 681 7.89 -41.86 -8.75
C VAL A 681 8.36 -41.41 -10.13
N ILE A 682 8.63 -40.11 -10.27
CA ILE A 682 9.19 -39.51 -11.47
C ILE A 682 10.66 -39.21 -11.20
N SER A 683 11.52 -40.01 -11.81
CA SER A 683 12.96 -39.86 -11.73
C SER A 683 13.46 -38.83 -12.76
N ILE A 684 14.29 -37.89 -12.31
CA ILE A 684 14.95 -36.89 -13.17
C ILE A 684 16.48 -37.03 -13.14
N SER A 685 17.15 -36.48 -14.16
CA SER A 685 18.62 -36.40 -14.19
C SER A 685 19.16 -35.17 -13.45
N LYS A 686 20.47 -35.17 -13.18
CA LYS A 686 21.17 -34.03 -12.59
C LYS A 686 21.06 -32.77 -13.44
N GLU A 687 21.12 -32.89 -14.76
CA GLU A 687 20.97 -31.75 -15.67
C GLU A 687 19.56 -31.16 -15.57
N GLN A 688 18.53 -32.01 -15.48
CA GLN A 688 17.16 -31.54 -15.30
C GLN A 688 17.02 -30.77 -13.98
N ARG A 689 17.60 -31.27 -12.88
CA ARG A 689 17.63 -30.58 -11.59
C ARG A 689 18.32 -29.21 -11.68
N MET A 690 19.49 -29.14 -12.31
CA MET A 690 20.26 -27.90 -12.48
C MET A 690 19.49 -26.82 -13.27
N CYS A 691 18.46 -27.21 -14.03
CA CYS A 691 17.53 -26.29 -14.69
C CYS A 691 16.30 -25.92 -13.83
N ASN A 692 16.37 -26.06 -12.50
CA ASN A 692 15.30 -25.71 -11.55
C ASN A 692 13.98 -26.47 -11.77
N CYS A 693 14.00 -27.66 -12.38
CA CYS A 693 12.76 -28.38 -12.71
C CYS A 693 11.90 -28.76 -11.50
N ILE A 694 12.50 -29.02 -10.32
CA ILE A 694 11.79 -29.30 -9.06
C ILE A 694 11.29 -27.99 -8.42
N ASN A 695 12.18 -27.01 -8.30
CA ASN A 695 11.87 -25.71 -7.70
C ASN A 695 10.81 -24.92 -8.48
N GLY A 696 10.62 -25.22 -9.76
CA GLY A 696 9.56 -24.67 -10.59
C GLY A 696 8.16 -25.27 -10.34
N LEU A 697 8.00 -26.27 -9.47
CA LEU A 697 6.74 -27.00 -9.25
C LEU A 697 6.07 -26.66 -7.92
N ILE A 698 4.76 -26.45 -7.95
CA ILE A 698 3.89 -26.32 -6.77
C ILE A 698 2.58 -27.04 -7.05
N GLU A 699 2.25 -28.08 -6.28
CA GLU A 699 0.90 -28.64 -6.30
C GLU A 699 -0.01 -27.80 -5.40
N LEU A 700 -1.12 -27.34 -5.95
CA LEU A 700 -2.17 -26.61 -5.27
C LEU A 700 -3.51 -27.32 -5.47
N LYS A 701 -4.48 -26.99 -4.65
CA LYS A 701 -5.84 -27.52 -4.74
C LYS A 701 -6.77 -26.35 -5.04
N SER A 702 -7.68 -26.52 -5.97
CA SER A 702 -8.72 -25.52 -6.22
C SER A 702 -9.80 -25.56 -5.12
N ASN A 703 -10.59 -24.50 -5.00
CA ASN A 703 -11.71 -24.42 -4.06
C ASN A 703 -12.78 -25.51 -4.27
N ASP A 704 -12.84 -26.17 -5.44
CA ASP A 704 -13.73 -27.29 -5.71
C ASP A 704 -13.08 -28.68 -5.50
N GLY A 705 -11.80 -28.71 -5.13
CA GLY A 705 -11.08 -29.93 -4.78
C GLY A 705 -10.17 -30.51 -5.85
N ARG A 706 -10.17 -29.98 -7.08
CA ARG A 706 -9.24 -30.42 -8.14
C ARG A 706 -7.78 -30.13 -7.77
N LEU A 707 -6.89 -31.07 -8.08
CA LEU A 707 -5.44 -30.93 -7.95
C LEU A 707 -4.88 -30.22 -9.18
N VAL A 708 -4.17 -29.12 -8.96
CA VAL A 708 -3.60 -28.28 -10.01
C VAL A 708 -2.10 -28.16 -9.77
N LEU A 709 -1.30 -28.62 -10.71
CA LEU A 709 0.15 -28.41 -10.69
C LEU A 709 0.48 -27.08 -11.34
N PHE A 710 0.94 -26.13 -10.54
CA PHE A 710 1.57 -24.93 -11.06
C PHE A 710 3.03 -25.25 -11.36
N ALA A 711 3.43 -25.00 -12.61
CA ALA A 711 4.78 -25.30 -13.08
C ALA A 711 5.35 -24.10 -13.84
N SER A 712 6.62 -23.77 -13.60
CA SER A 712 7.30 -22.78 -14.43
C SER A 712 7.48 -23.31 -15.86
N LYS A 713 7.43 -22.41 -16.85
CA LYS A 713 7.65 -22.76 -18.25
C LYS A 713 9.01 -23.41 -18.47
N LEU A 714 10.05 -22.97 -17.74
CA LEU A 714 11.38 -23.58 -17.81
C LEU A 714 11.34 -25.03 -17.31
N ALA A 715 10.73 -25.28 -16.14
CA ALA A 715 10.59 -26.64 -15.62
C ALA A 715 9.87 -27.55 -16.61
N MET A 716 8.77 -27.09 -17.19
CA MET A 716 8.00 -27.87 -18.16
C MET A 716 8.76 -28.19 -19.45
N ASN A 717 9.65 -27.29 -19.91
CA ASN A 717 10.49 -27.53 -21.09
C ASN A 717 11.63 -28.52 -20.84
N VAL A 718 11.96 -28.77 -19.57
CA VAL A 718 13.06 -29.66 -19.15
C VAL A 718 12.58 -31.09 -18.98
N PHE A 719 11.31 -31.30 -18.61
CA PHE A 719 10.73 -32.64 -18.52
C PHE A 719 10.64 -33.32 -19.89
N LYS A 720 10.93 -34.62 -19.93
CA LYS A 720 10.71 -35.49 -21.09
C LYS A 720 9.22 -35.79 -21.24
N ASP A 721 8.77 -36.09 -22.45
CA ASP A 721 7.35 -36.38 -22.73
C ASP A 721 6.78 -37.48 -21.81
N GLU A 722 7.51 -38.57 -21.58
CA GLU A 722 7.10 -39.64 -20.67
C GLU A 722 6.94 -39.17 -19.21
N GLN A 723 7.79 -38.24 -18.76
CA GLN A 723 7.68 -37.65 -17.42
C GLN A 723 6.44 -36.75 -17.34
N ILE A 724 6.17 -35.96 -18.38
CA ILE A 724 4.98 -35.09 -18.46
C ILE A 724 3.69 -35.93 -18.46
N GLU A 725 3.66 -37.06 -19.18
CA GLU A 725 2.51 -37.97 -19.19
C GLU A 725 2.24 -38.57 -17.80
N LYS A 726 3.30 -38.96 -17.07
CA LYS A 726 3.19 -39.41 -15.67
C LYS A 726 2.67 -38.31 -14.75
N ILE A 727 3.10 -37.06 -14.94
CA ILE A 727 2.59 -35.92 -14.18
C ILE A 727 1.09 -35.72 -14.47
N ARG A 728 0.71 -35.68 -15.75
CA ARG A 728 -0.68 -35.48 -16.19
C ARG A 728 -1.65 -36.55 -15.71
N SER A 729 -1.19 -37.77 -15.45
CA SER A 729 -2.05 -38.82 -14.87
C SER A 729 -2.28 -38.65 -13.37
N CYS A 730 -1.49 -37.81 -12.70
CA CYS A 730 -1.50 -37.62 -11.26
C CYS A 730 -2.24 -36.34 -10.80
N VAL A 731 -2.42 -35.37 -11.68
CA VAL A 731 -3.11 -34.10 -11.39
C VAL A 731 -4.25 -33.87 -12.37
N ASP A 732 -5.25 -33.09 -11.97
CA ASP A 732 -6.39 -32.79 -12.83
C ASP A 732 -6.02 -31.74 -13.90
N GLU A 733 -5.18 -30.76 -13.53
CA GLU A 733 -4.75 -29.69 -14.43
C GLU A 733 -3.29 -29.29 -14.20
N ILE A 734 -2.65 -28.76 -15.25
CA ILE A 734 -1.30 -28.16 -15.18
C ILE A 734 -1.41 -26.70 -15.61
N ALA A 735 -1.09 -25.79 -14.68
CA ALA A 735 -1.03 -24.35 -14.93
C ALA A 735 0.44 -23.93 -15.16
N VAL A 736 0.76 -23.52 -16.38
CA VAL A 736 2.12 -23.10 -16.74
C VAL A 736 2.27 -21.60 -16.53
N VAL A 737 3.28 -21.20 -15.76
CA VAL A 737 3.60 -19.79 -15.44
C VAL A 737 4.92 -19.39 -16.08
N GLU A 738 4.97 -18.20 -16.68
CA GLU A 738 6.18 -17.69 -17.34
C GLU A 738 6.91 -16.65 -16.48
N LEU A 739 8.04 -17.07 -15.88
CA LEU A 739 8.85 -16.24 -14.99
C LEU A 739 9.94 -15.41 -15.71
N ASN A 740 10.16 -15.61 -17.01
CA ASN A 740 11.06 -14.82 -17.85
C ASN A 740 12.47 -14.59 -17.25
N ILE A 741 12.88 -13.33 -17.09
CA ILE A 741 14.22 -12.93 -16.62
C ILE A 741 14.50 -13.37 -15.19
N LEU A 742 13.45 -13.51 -14.35
CA LEU A 742 13.59 -13.94 -12.96
C LEU A 742 14.21 -15.33 -12.86
N GLU A 743 13.73 -16.26 -13.68
CA GLU A 743 14.20 -17.64 -13.64
C GLU A 743 15.50 -17.82 -14.44
N SER A 744 15.60 -17.19 -15.61
CA SER A 744 16.74 -17.35 -16.53
C SER A 744 18.01 -16.58 -16.13
N LYS A 745 17.87 -15.40 -15.51
CA LYS A 745 19.01 -14.53 -15.14
C LYS A 745 19.24 -14.45 -13.63
N TYR A 746 18.17 -14.54 -12.84
CA TYR A 746 18.24 -14.35 -11.39
C TYR A 746 18.01 -15.64 -10.59
N HIS A 747 17.83 -16.78 -11.27
CA HIS A 747 17.61 -18.10 -10.66
C HIS A 747 16.44 -18.13 -9.64
N VAL A 748 15.45 -17.25 -9.80
CA VAL A 748 14.25 -17.21 -8.97
C VAL A 748 13.21 -18.17 -9.55
N SER A 749 12.84 -19.18 -8.76
CA SER A 749 11.85 -20.19 -9.14
C SER A 749 10.45 -19.84 -8.64
N LEU A 750 9.44 -20.60 -9.07
CA LEU A 750 8.06 -20.40 -8.66
C LEU A 750 7.87 -20.58 -7.14
N ASN A 751 8.52 -21.58 -6.54
CA ASN A 751 8.52 -21.78 -5.08
C ASN A 751 9.10 -20.58 -4.32
N ASN A 752 10.05 -19.86 -4.92
CA ASN A 752 10.60 -18.66 -4.30
C ASN A 752 9.63 -17.47 -4.30
N LEU A 753 8.51 -17.54 -5.02
CA LEU A 753 7.53 -16.46 -5.10
C LEU A 753 6.20 -16.80 -4.40
N ILE A 754 5.89 -18.09 -4.26
CA ILE A 754 4.61 -18.58 -3.76
C ILE A 754 4.85 -19.54 -2.61
N ALA A 755 4.23 -19.30 -1.45
CA ALA A 755 4.18 -20.24 -0.36
C ALA A 755 2.74 -20.76 -0.15
N PRO A 756 2.50 -22.07 -0.30
CA PRO A 756 1.25 -22.67 0.13
C PRO A 756 1.00 -22.44 1.62
N LEU A 757 -0.20 -22.00 1.95
CA LEU A 757 -0.68 -21.78 3.31
C LEU A 757 -1.67 -22.88 3.66
N PHE A 758 -1.26 -23.87 4.47
CA PHE A 758 -2.05 -25.05 4.81
C PHE A 758 -3.09 -24.75 5.91
N PHE A 759 -4.01 -23.84 5.59
CA PHE A 759 -5.22 -23.53 6.34
C PHE A 759 -6.36 -23.64 5.33
N GLU A 760 -7.42 -24.40 5.61
CA GLU A 760 -8.60 -24.49 4.72
C GLU A 760 -9.79 -23.84 5.34
#